data_AF-A0A939R095-F1
#
_entry.id   AF-A0A939R095-F1
#
_cell.length_a   1.000
_cell.length_b   1.000
_cell.length_c   1.000
_cell.angle_alpha   90.00
_cell.angle_beta   90.00
_cell.angle_gamma   90.00
#
_symmetry.space_group_name_H-M   'P 1'
#
loop_
_entity.id
_entity.type
_entity.pdbx_description
1 polymer ?
#
loop_
_entity_poly.entity_id
_entity_poly.type
_entity_poly.pdbx_seq_one_letter_code
_entity_poly.pdbx_strand_id
1 'polypeptide(L)'
;MNRFLRIFSISVFALALVACVEKELAGPDVLEFAYTFKLGSEDTKTEFSPDHVAWQDGDRVACFALTSKNQAAAVTVGSNVTVKVKSSVALSAGDMVYAYYPYNDRNDASSASAVKMEIPSKQVIGTADAMPMAALPFTLTGSVSPDTDTEVGTLRFLNLGSVIKMNIFSSNSAYQGETIQRVTFNAGVPCAGEFTFDLTAADASNASISGYEATQVTVSAGNSVTVGSSAADGGVLYLVVAPGTYAGSFTVSTDKGEYTYTSSKDRTYARAGLKPFDFDLGSANWTAETGGYDTSIDSPAEFKAFLAGTSAEDTASYTITTDLDMSGISITSASGFGGSLDGGSHTISNLISDVPLFAQNSGSISNLTLDETCAFTPAQTVTEFGAIAAMDNGGTYENINTAASITITATENITNNIALGGLVGASNNVDGSTFTTCSNSGAITIDATEYTHWAVAMAGIVGWTRKSSFDYCTNNGPISLYAQCGDGYSHQWSFISSETSDTDGNISVAGIAGRALDHEQTKDVMSSYNHCENLAAGAITLNHGHMDALPKLDKTGCLNVAGICGQSNGSMEKCVNYAPITAIAICPANNDYWERRNCLLKVGGVAGLTWEGLAINSCSNRGSIFVNYDGSWEKTQRNMSAVGGVIGKQGYGLSNAKVTFSTNHGPITVTGNGHVAVGGITGSSGSMRGNRVYDTAPINVSCKAGFVGGLLGFADGNSQYQYIRTSYCEADITAENIWDTNRYKVCVGGLIGYFATGATGSYPSLIPYSSDTQRCHYTGNIVSTGQMKVGMVIGQIGGNNEKVFGTAETPILVTGTIHRWGYDADNAMSEPLMINSSNVEEYAIGSTAGTVTIYVESSASALNLMSFNIRGSSTWSARKSGIVEMFKDQSPDIIGIQEVDNIEPWEYLTSQLSDYSGFRPGIKTNAILYKTSAVELSKTGFFYLGTDYSASGAANSWDSYERTAVYATVRDIATGNYYFYVNTHFPLNQTGQTNSATLLESRIGELNTNKYPVILVGDFNCVYGNSCWDSIKTWMYNTRYAPGVSVYSAENQNLYTYNAFGDSSSDRNKIDHIWVSKSITVASYLTLTQEIKKYGDQEYLSDHYPIIAVIA
;
A
#
# COMPACT_ATOMS: atom_id res chain seq x y z
N MET A 1 -62.91 -6.76 37.49
CA MET A 1 -63.23 -5.67 38.44
C MET A 1 -61.90 -5.10 38.92
N ASN A 2 -61.57 -3.92 38.38
CA ASN A 2 -60.56 -2.92 38.80
C ASN A 2 -59.12 -3.38 39.05
N ARG A 3 -58.17 -3.13 38.13
CA ARG A 3 -57.41 -1.88 37.93
C ARG A 3 -56.79 -1.30 39.23
N PHE A 4 -55.49 -1.01 39.12
CA PHE A 4 -54.64 -0.12 39.94
C PHE A 4 -53.88 -0.69 41.15
N LEU A 5 -52.57 -0.35 41.17
CA LEU A 5 -51.55 -0.45 42.23
C LEU A 5 -50.82 -1.78 42.45
N ARG A 6 -49.68 -1.94 41.75
CA ARG A 6 -48.31 -2.03 42.33
C ARG A 6 -47.29 -2.37 41.22
N ILE A 7 -47.10 -1.42 40.30
CA ILE A 7 -45.93 -1.32 39.39
C ILE A 7 -45.27 0.03 39.68
N PHE A 8 -44.94 0.24 40.95
CA PHE A 8 -44.14 1.37 41.44
C PHE A 8 -43.30 0.82 42.58
N SER A 9 -42.01 1.16 42.57
CA SER A 9 -40.96 0.75 43.51
C SER A 9 -40.21 -0.54 43.15
N ILE A 10 -39.27 -0.40 42.21
CA ILE A 10 -37.89 -0.97 42.20
C ILE A 10 -37.16 -0.54 40.89
N SER A 11 -37.82 0.22 40.01
CA SER A 11 -37.19 0.90 38.85
C SER A 11 -36.27 2.08 39.20
N VAL A 12 -35.74 2.18 40.43
CA VAL A 12 -34.92 3.32 40.90
C VAL A 12 -33.49 2.92 41.31
N PHE A 13 -33.15 1.63 41.37
CA PHE A 13 -31.78 1.21 41.76
C PHE A 13 -30.93 0.61 40.63
N ALA A 14 -31.50 0.28 39.47
CA ALA A 14 -30.75 -0.26 38.33
C ALA A 14 -30.16 0.82 37.40
N LEU A 15 -30.52 2.10 37.59
CA LEU A 15 -29.99 3.21 36.78
C LEU A 15 -28.79 3.92 37.41
N ALA A 16 -28.40 3.56 38.64
CA ALA A 16 -27.35 4.26 39.39
C ALA A 16 -26.01 3.50 39.48
N LEU A 17 -25.95 2.21 39.17
CA LEU A 17 -24.70 1.42 39.23
C LEU A 17 -24.01 1.22 37.88
N VAL A 18 -24.71 1.43 36.76
CA VAL A 18 -24.07 1.49 35.43
C VAL A 18 -23.27 2.79 35.25
N ALA A 19 -23.61 3.85 35.98
CA ALA A 19 -22.86 5.11 35.96
C ALA A 19 -21.56 5.09 36.79
N CYS A 20 -21.23 3.99 37.50
CA CYS A 20 -20.11 3.96 38.45
C CYS A 20 -18.94 3.03 38.07
N VAL A 21 -19.04 2.22 37.00
CA VAL A 21 -17.99 1.25 36.65
C VAL A 21 -17.35 1.50 35.27
N GLU A 22 -17.86 2.44 34.48
CA GLU A 22 -17.23 2.84 33.20
C GLU A 22 -15.98 3.73 33.38
N LYS A 23 -15.57 4.05 34.62
CA LYS A 23 -14.47 4.99 34.87
C LYS A 23 -13.07 4.38 35.06
N GLU A 24 -12.88 3.06 34.94
CA GLU A 24 -11.60 2.42 35.33
C GLU A 24 -10.93 1.48 34.28
N LEU A 25 -11.20 1.66 32.99
CA LEU A 25 -10.45 0.97 31.91
C LEU A 25 -10.03 1.92 30.78
N ALA A 26 -9.15 2.88 31.10
CA ALA A 26 -8.26 3.50 30.14
C ALA A 26 -6.80 3.18 30.55
N GLY A 27 -5.95 2.82 29.58
CA GLY A 27 -4.50 2.66 29.84
C GLY A 27 -3.94 3.93 30.49
N PRO A 28 -2.79 3.87 31.19
CA PRO A 28 -2.45 4.78 32.30
C PRO A 28 -2.96 6.18 31.99
N ASP A 29 -4.08 6.59 32.63
CA ASP A 29 -4.90 7.70 32.20
C ASP A 29 -4.00 8.88 31.80
N VAL A 30 -3.80 9.07 30.50
CA VAL A 30 -3.74 10.43 30.01
C VAL A 30 -5.14 10.88 30.32
N LEU A 31 -5.34 11.56 31.45
CA LEU A 31 -6.64 12.08 31.84
C LEU A 31 -7.16 12.88 30.64
N GLU A 32 -8.00 12.25 29.83
CA GLU A 32 -8.64 12.87 28.69
C GLU A 32 -9.87 13.53 29.28
N PHE A 33 -9.72 14.81 29.54
CA PHE A 33 -10.80 15.64 30.03
C PHE A 33 -11.70 16.00 28.86
N ALA A 34 -12.94 15.50 28.86
CA ALA A 34 -13.92 15.87 27.85
C ALA A 34 -14.76 17.07 28.30
N TYR A 35 -14.93 18.03 27.41
CA TYR A 35 -15.73 19.24 27.62
C TYR A 35 -16.76 19.34 26.50
N THR A 36 -18.04 19.38 26.88
CA THR A 36 -19.13 19.52 25.91
C THR A 36 -19.35 21.01 25.61
N PHE A 37 -19.15 21.40 24.36
CA PHE A 37 -19.45 22.74 23.89
C PHE A 37 -20.67 22.70 22.98
N LYS A 38 -21.55 23.68 23.15
CA LYS A 38 -22.57 23.97 22.16
C LYS A 38 -21.95 24.76 21.01
N LEU A 39 -22.29 24.43 19.79
CA LEU A 39 -21.96 25.25 18.63
C LEU A 39 -23.04 26.32 18.42
N GLY A 40 -22.64 27.58 18.42
CA GLY A 40 -23.46 28.72 17.99
C GLY A 40 -24.32 29.44 19.05
N SER A 41 -24.64 30.71 18.78
CA SER A 41 -25.55 31.60 19.53
C SER A 41 -26.47 32.39 18.56
N GLU A 42 -27.46 33.15 19.07
CA GLU A 42 -28.37 33.99 18.24
C GLU A 42 -27.64 34.89 17.23
N ASP A 43 -26.37 35.24 17.51
CA ASP A 43 -25.51 36.08 16.68
C ASP A 43 -24.69 35.32 15.61
N THR A 44 -24.60 33.98 15.69
CA THR A 44 -23.78 33.17 14.75
C THR A 44 -24.60 32.43 13.69
N LYS A 45 -25.94 32.54 13.74
CA LYS A 45 -26.93 31.98 12.78
C LYS A 45 -26.47 30.68 12.10
N THR A 46 -26.76 29.57 12.76
CA THR A 46 -26.29 28.22 12.48
C THR A 46 -27.42 27.22 12.12
N GLU A 47 -28.19 27.45 11.03
CA GLU A 47 -29.09 26.48 10.33
C GLU A 47 -29.13 26.72 8.78
N PHE A 48 -29.22 25.70 7.89
CA PHE A 48 -29.28 25.81 6.41
C PHE A 48 -30.75 25.97 6.07
N SER A 49 -31.24 27.17 6.37
CA SER A 49 -32.52 27.72 5.97
C SER A 49 -32.28 28.66 4.76
N PRO A 50 -33.31 29.09 4.00
CA PRO A 50 -33.17 30.01 2.85
C PRO A 50 -32.35 31.30 3.04
N ASP A 51 -31.88 31.60 4.26
CA ASP A 51 -31.20 32.82 4.70
C ASP A 51 -29.90 32.65 5.55
N HIS A 52 -29.40 31.43 5.88
CA HIS A 52 -28.10 31.19 6.56
C HIS A 52 -27.60 29.70 6.47
N VAL A 53 -26.49 29.30 7.16
CA VAL A 53 -25.79 27.97 7.09
C VAL A 53 -26.02 27.11 8.35
N ALA A 54 -26.33 25.79 8.26
CA ALA A 54 -26.54 24.85 9.39
C ALA A 54 -25.31 24.04 9.71
N TRP A 55 -25.17 23.72 11.00
CA TRP A 55 -24.53 22.49 11.42
C TRP A 55 -25.45 21.29 11.19
N GLN A 56 -24.94 20.25 10.54
CA GLN A 56 -25.60 18.96 10.37
C GLN A 56 -24.97 17.92 11.30
N ASP A 57 -25.77 16.92 11.70
CA ASP A 57 -25.24 15.75 12.41
C ASP A 57 -24.22 15.05 11.49
N GLY A 58 -22.98 14.90 11.96
CA GLY A 58 -21.88 14.37 11.16
C GLY A 58 -20.86 15.39 10.68
N ASP A 59 -21.13 16.71 10.75
CA ASP A 59 -20.16 17.74 10.36
C ASP A 59 -18.86 17.62 11.17
N ARG A 60 -17.72 17.89 10.54
CA ARG A 60 -16.40 17.73 11.15
C ARG A 60 -15.75 19.07 11.45
N VAL A 61 -15.57 19.38 12.74
CA VAL A 61 -14.98 20.62 13.25
C VAL A 61 -13.64 20.32 13.92
N ALA A 62 -12.61 21.13 13.70
CA ALA A 62 -11.34 21.01 14.42
C ALA A 62 -11.36 21.84 15.71
N CYS A 63 -10.71 21.39 16.79
CA CYS A 63 -10.64 22.13 18.06
C CYS A 63 -9.22 22.13 18.65
N PHE A 64 -8.79 23.27 19.20
CA PHE A 64 -7.51 23.45 19.90
C PHE A 64 -7.75 23.83 21.36
N ALA A 65 -7.24 23.03 22.29
CA ALA A 65 -7.20 23.32 23.72
C ALA A 65 -5.74 23.56 24.14
N LEU A 66 -5.41 24.78 24.57
CA LEU A 66 -4.03 25.27 24.56
C LEU A 66 -3.25 24.91 25.84
N THR A 67 -2.93 23.61 26.05
CA THR A 67 -1.97 23.18 27.10
C THR A 67 -1.00 22.06 26.75
N SER A 68 -1.11 21.31 25.65
CA SER A 68 0.02 20.62 24.96
C SER A 68 -0.49 19.58 23.97
N LYS A 69 0.04 19.64 22.73
CA LYS A 69 -0.37 18.90 21.53
C LYS A 69 -1.75 19.28 20.99
N ASN A 70 -1.78 19.62 19.69
CA ASN A 70 -3.03 19.77 18.95
C ASN A 70 -3.88 18.52 19.13
N GLN A 71 -5.14 18.69 19.52
CA GLN A 71 -6.18 17.73 19.18
C GLN A 71 -6.60 18.00 17.74
N ALA A 72 -5.69 17.65 16.86
CA ALA A 72 -5.82 17.63 15.42
C ALA A 72 -6.89 16.64 14.90
N ALA A 73 -7.68 16.02 15.77
CA ALA A 73 -8.73 15.13 15.33
C ALA A 73 -10.00 15.93 15.09
N ALA A 74 -10.67 15.66 13.97
CA ALA A 74 -12.02 16.15 13.76
C ALA A 74 -12.93 15.74 14.91
N VAL A 75 -13.67 16.70 15.45
CA VAL A 75 -14.78 16.46 16.35
C VAL A 75 -16.05 16.51 15.53
N THR A 76 -16.82 15.43 15.59
CA THR A 76 -18.10 15.33 14.91
C THR A 76 -19.16 16.13 15.67
N VAL A 77 -19.90 16.97 14.95
CA VAL A 77 -21.09 17.64 15.49
C VAL A 77 -22.17 16.59 15.71
N GLY A 78 -22.64 16.47 16.95
CA GLY A 78 -23.72 15.55 17.30
C GLY A 78 -25.11 16.14 17.09
N SER A 79 -26.13 15.31 17.28
CA SER A 79 -27.55 15.59 17.01
C SER A 79 -28.16 16.82 17.70
N ASN A 80 -27.51 17.41 18.71
CA ASN A 80 -27.94 18.64 19.39
C ASN A 80 -27.05 19.86 19.07
N VAL A 81 -26.26 19.78 17.99
CA VAL A 81 -25.32 20.84 17.58
C VAL A 81 -24.27 21.11 18.67
N THR A 82 -23.74 20.01 19.24
CA THR A 82 -22.70 20.03 20.28
C THR A 82 -21.47 19.28 19.81
N VAL A 83 -20.30 19.68 20.33
CA VAL A 83 -19.02 19.01 20.11
C VAL A 83 -18.40 18.65 21.45
N LYS A 84 -17.86 17.43 21.56
CA LYS A 84 -17.09 17.00 22.72
C LYS A 84 -15.60 17.21 22.45
N VAL A 85 -15.05 18.27 23.01
CA VAL A 85 -13.62 18.59 22.89
C VAL A 85 -12.87 17.83 23.98
N LYS A 86 -11.91 17.02 23.56
CA LYS A 86 -11.04 16.29 24.50
C LYS A 86 -9.74 17.05 24.71
N SER A 87 -9.17 16.95 25.90
CA SER A 87 -7.88 17.54 26.25
C SER A 87 -7.10 16.57 27.12
N SER A 88 -5.80 16.43 26.87
CA SER A 88 -4.88 15.63 27.72
C SER A 88 -4.50 16.31 29.04
N VAL A 89 -4.98 17.54 29.26
CA VAL A 89 -4.75 18.34 30.47
C VAL A 89 -6.06 19.05 30.86
N ALA A 90 -6.35 19.11 32.17
CA ALA A 90 -7.59 19.72 32.66
C ALA A 90 -7.59 21.22 32.34
N LEU A 91 -8.66 21.67 31.69
CA LEU A 91 -8.85 23.08 31.42
C LEU A 91 -9.26 23.82 32.70
N SER A 92 -8.59 24.93 32.96
CA SER A 92 -8.79 25.80 34.11
C SER A 92 -9.43 27.12 33.71
N ALA A 93 -9.97 27.87 34.68
CA ALA A 93 -10.46 29.21 34.43
C ALA A 93 -9.35 30.09 33.83
N GLY A 94 -9.61 30.70 32.68
CA GLY A 94 -8.65 31.46 31.89
C GLY A 94 -8.07 30.72 30.67
N ASP A 95 -8.22 29.39 30.57
CA ASP A 95 -7.79 28.65 29.39
C ASP A 95 -8.67 28.98 28.18
N MET A 96 -8.06 28.95 26.99
CA MET A 96 -8.72 29.27 25.73
C MET A 96 -8.92 28.02 24.86
N VAL A 97 -10.12 27.92 24.29
CA VAL A 97 -10.49 26.93 23.28
C VAL A 97 -10.73 27.63 21.95
N TYR A 98 -10.13 27.09 20.89
CA TYR A 98 -10.25 27.57 19.52
C TYR A 98 -10.85 26.48 18.65
N ALA A 99 -11.53 26.84 17.58
CA ALA A 99 -12.06 25.86 16.65
C ALA A 99 -12.23 26.43 15.24
N TYR A 100 -12.27 25.57 14.22
CA TYR A 100 -12.55 25.97 12.85
C TYR A 100 -13.26 24.86 12.05
N TYR A 101 -13.85 25.25 10.94
CA TYR A 101 -14.57 24.39 9.98
C TYR A 101 -14.33 24.89 8.54
N PRO A 102 -14.30 24.02 7.52
CA PRO A 102 -14.32 22.55 7.62
C PRO A 102 -13.01 21.99 8.19
N TYR A 103 -13.07 20.84 8.84
CA TYR A 103 -11.87 20.12 9.29
C TYR A 103 -10.99 19.70 8.08
N ASN A 104 -9.68 19.88 8.21
CA ASN A 104 -8.69 19.49 7.21
C ASN A 104 -7.47 18.87 7.92
N ASP A 105 -7.14 17.63 7.57
CA ASP A 105 -6.06 16.84 8.19
C ASP A 105 -4.66 17.44 7.95
N ARG A 106 -4.51 18.29 6.91
CA ARG A 106 -3.28 19.07 6.67
C ARG A 106 -2.96 20.03 7.82
N ASN A 107 -3.92 20.32 8.69
CA ASN A 107 -3.71 21.14 9.88
C ASN A 107 -3.37 20.34 11.13
N ASP A 108 -3.24 19.01 11.04
CA ASP A 108 -3.02 18.17 12.22
C ASP A 108 -1.70 18.50 12.95
N ALA A 109 -0.69 18.87 12.16
CA ALA A 109 0.60 19.35 12.66
C ALA A 109 0.67 20.90 12.83
N SER A 110 -0.35 21.65 12.44
CA SER A 110 -0.36 23.13 12.41
C SER A 110 -0.78 23.75 13.74
N SER A 111 -0.17 24.85 14.18
CA SER A 111 -0.62 25.54 15.39
C SER A 111 -1.95 26.30 15.19
N ALA A 112 -2.70 26.54 16.27
CA ALA A 112 -3.90 27.37 16.25
C ALA A 112 -3.67 28.78 15.67
N SER A 113 -2.43 29.26 15.67
CA SER A 113 -2.03 30.56 15.11
C SER A 113 -1.77 30.56 13.60
N ALA A 114 -1.80 29.40 12.94
CA ALA A 114 -1.46 29.27 11.51
C ALA A 114 -2.23 28.13 10.84
N VAL A 115 -3.56 28.16 10.97
CA VAL A 115 -4.44 27.15 10.37
C VAL A 115 -4.68 27.45 8.89
N LYS A 116 -4.48 26.46 8.01
CA LYS A 116 -4.75 26.58 6.57
C LYS A 116 -6.22 26.25 6.27
N MET A 117 -6.93 27.16 5.63
CA MET A 117 -8.33 27.02 5.24
C MET A 117 -8.50 27.39 3.77
N GLU A 118 -9.67 27.08 3.20
CA GLU A 118 -9.92 27.31 1.78
C GLU A 118 -11.35 27.84 1.55
N ILE A 119 -11.48 28.74 0.57
CA ILE A 119 -12.75 28.96 -0.14
C ILE A 119 -12.57 28.33 -1.53
N PRO A 120 -13.18 27.17 -1.84
CA PRO A 120 -12.96 26.50 -3.11
C PRO A 120 -13.35 27.38 -4.30
N SER A 121 -12.52 27.42 -5.34
CA SER A 121 -12.83 28.11 -6.59
C SER A 121 -13.89 27.39 -7.43
N LYS A 122 -14.12 26.10 -7.15
CA LYS A 122 -15.19 25.27 -7.72
C LYS A 122 -16.09 24.77 -6.58
N GLN A 123 -17.37 25.12 -6.62
CA GLN A 123 -18.39 24.83 -5.61
C GLN A 123 -19.56 24.10 -6.25
N VAL A 124 -20.35 23.39 -5.45
CA VAL A 124 -21.56 22.69 -5.90
C VAL A 124 -22.73 23.15 -5.04
N ILE A 125 -23.96 23.10 -5.55
CA ILE A 125 -25.16 23.44 -4.76
C ILE A 125 -25.13 22.70 -3.41
N GLY A 126 -25.27 23.46 -2.32
CA GLY A 126 -25.49 22.91 -0.99
C GLY A 126 -24.23 22.39 -0.30
N THR A 127 -23.03 22.61 -0.83
CA THR A 127 -21.78 22.25 -0.13
C THR A 127 -21.59 23.14 1.10
N ALA A 128 -21.97 22.64 2.28
CA ALA A 128 -21.67 23.28 3.57
C ALA A 128 -20.16 23.51 3.75
N ASP A 129 -19.34 22.59 3.23
CA ASP A 129 -17.88 22.59 3.37
C ASP A 129 -17.18 23.76 2.64
N ALA A 130 -17.86 24.46 1.72
CA ALA A 130 -17.27 25.59 1.00
C ALA A 130 -17.22 26.89 1.83
N MET A 131 -17.87 26.93 2.99
CA MET A 131 -17.94 28.10 3.86
C MET A 131 -16.98 27.95 5.05
N PRO A 132 -15.75 28.50 4.99
CA PRO A 132 -14.84 28.43 6.13
C PRO A 132 -15.41 29.23 7.30
N MET A 133 -15.36 28.66 8.49
CA MET A 133 -15.79 29.28 9.74
C MET A 133 -14.72 29.14 10.81
N ALA A 134 -14.53 30.18 11.63
CA ALA A 134 -13.65 30.14 12.80
C ALA A 134 -14.41 30.48 14.07
N ALA A 135 -14.21 29.71 15.12
CA ALA A 135 -14.73 30.05 16.44
C ALA A 135 -13.97 31.23 17.03
N LEU A 136 -14.72 32.17 17.62
CA LEU A 136 -14.17 33.16 18.54
C LEU A 136 -13.47 32.43 19.69
N PRO A 137 -12.29 32.92 20.15
CA PRO A 137 -11.60 32.35 21.30
C PRO A 137 -12.55 32.27 22.49
N PHE A 138 -12.82 31.05 22.95
CA PHE A 138 -13.65 30.84 24.13
C PHE A 138 -12.77 30.76 25.36
N THR A 139 -12.88 31.74 26.26
CA THR A 139 -12.21 31.71 27.56
C THR A 139 -13.10 31.05 28.60
N LEU A 140 -12.57 30.05 29.29
CA LEU A 140 -13.27 29.42 30.41
C LEU A 140 -13.40 30.40 31.59
N THR A 141 -14.63 30.64 32.04
CA THR A 141 -14.95 31.68 33.04
C THR A 141 -15.04 31.18 34.49
N GLY A 142 -14.79 29.88 34.74
CA GLY A 142 -14.81 29.29 36.08
C GLY A 142 -14.22 27.88 36.12
N SER A 143 -14.15 27.27 37.31
CA SER A 143 -13.74 25.86 37.45
C SER A 143 -14.79 24.96 36.80
N VAL A 144 -14.43 24.27 35.72
CA VAL A 144 -15.34 23.40 34.98
C VAL A 144 -15.02 21.95 35.27
N SER A 145 -16.06 21.14 35.57
CA SER A 145 -15.88 19.70 35.75
C SER A 145 -15.76 19.01 34.38
N PRO A 146 -14.67 18.29 34.11
CA PRO A 146 -14.54 17.44 32.93
C PRO A 146 -15.54 16.26 32.99
N ASP A 147 -15.86 15.69 31.83
CA ASP A 147 -16.74 14.52 31.64
C ASP A 147 -18.20 14.70 32.05
N THR A 148 -18.69 15.94 32.01
CA THR A 148 -20.12 16.20 32.12
C THR A 148 -20.71 16.43 30.73
N ASP A 149 -21.86 15.83 30.43
CA ASP A 149 -22.69 16.19 29.26
C ASP A 149 -23.33 17.60 29.44
N THR A 150 -22.93 18.32 30.49
CA THR A 150 -23.35 19.70 30.73
C THR A 150 -22.54 20.61 29.81
N GLU A 151 -23.24 21.47 29.09
CA GLU A 151 -22.61 22.46 28.22
C GLU A 151 -21.72 23.39 29.06
N VAL A 152 -20.42 23.33 28.76
CA VAL A 152 -19.37 24.12 29.40
C VAL A 152 -19.41 25.57 28.91
N GLY A 153 -19.92 25.75 27.69
CA GLY A 153 -20.11 27.02 27.05
C GLY A 153 -20.45 26.87 25.58
N THR A 154 -20.49 28.00 24.90
CA THR A 154 -20.86 28.08 23.50
C THR A 154 -19.67 28.53 22.66
N LEU A 155 -19.21 27.68 21.74
CA LEU A 155 -18.25 28.08 20.72
C LEU A 155 -18.99 28.87 19.65
N ARG A 156 -18.66 30.16 19.56
CA ARG A 156 -19.30 31.08 18.62
C ARG A 156 -18.51 31.11 17.31
N PHE A 157 -19.04 30.48 16.27
CA PHE A 157 -18.41 30.49 14.95
C PHE A 157 -18.73 31.76 14.17
N LEU A 158 -17.72 32.27 13.48
CA LEU A 158 -17.80 33.37 12.55
C LEU A 158 -17.57 32.83 11.15
N ASN A 159 -18.51 33.13 10.27
CA ASN A 159 -18.36 32.91 8.84
C ASN A 159 -17.20 33.75 8.31
N LEU A 160 -16.17 33.09 7.79
CA LEU A 160 -14.99 33.75 7.25
C LEU A 160 -15.19 34.20 5.80
N GLY A 161 -16.13 33.58 5.07
CA GLY A 161 -16.55 33.98 3.73
C GLY A 161 -17.72 34.98 3.69
N SER A 162 -18.14 35.33 2.48
CA SER A 162 -19.35 36.08 2.15
C SER A 162 -20.18 35.26 1.16
N VAL A 163 -21.50 35.22 1.34
CA VAL A 163 -22.40 34.42 0.51
C VAL A 163 -23.14 35.31 -0.49
N ILE A 164 -23.10 34.91 -1.75
CA ILE A 164 -23.85 35.50 -2.85
C ILE A 164 -25.05 34.60 -3.09
N LYS A 165 -26.25 35.07 -2.77
CA LYS A 165 -27.51 34.38 -3.09
C LYS A 165 -27.96 34.84 -4.47
N MET A 166 -28.13 33.92 -5.40
CA MET A 166 -28.40 34.23 -6.80
C MET A 166 -29.79 33.71 -7.13
N ASN A 167 -30.75 34.62 -7.31
CA ASN A 167 -32.10 34.31 -7.74
C ASN A 167 -32.15 34.43 -9.26
N ILE A 168 -32.26 33.31 -9.96
CA ILE A 168 -32.16 33.27 -11.42
C ILE A 168 -33.54 33.05 -12.01
N PHE A 169 -34.01 34.02 -12.79
CA PHE A 169 -35.34 34.04 -13.38
C PHE A 169 -35.31 34.73 -14.73
N SER A 170 -36.43 34.74 -15.44
CA SER A 170 -36.57 35.58 -16.62
C SER A 170 -37.95 36.22 -16.71
N SER A 171 -37.99 37.54 -16.96
CA SER A 171 -39.22 38.23 -17.35
C SER A 171 -39.67 37.89 -18.78
N ASN A 172 -38.78 37.29 -19.60
CA ASN A 172 -39.09 36.79 -20.92
C ASN A 172 -39.41 35.29 -20.85
N SER A 173 -40.62 34.90 -21.26
CA SER A 173 -41.06 33.50 -21.21
C SER A 173 -40.22 32.55 -22.07
N ALA A 174 -39.42 33.06 -23.01
CA ALA A 174 -38.52 32.25 -23.83
C ALA A 174 -37.40 31.57 -23.04
N TYR A 175 -36.95 32.18 -21.93
CA TYR A 175 -35.83 31.69 -21.12
C TYR A 175 -36.29 31.02 -19.82
N GLN A 176 -37.59 31.03 -19.53
CA GLN A 176 -38.16 30.35 -18.37
C GLN A 176 -38.12 28.83 -18.57
N GLY A 177 -37.80 28.10 -17.49
CA GLY A 177 -37.70 26.65 -17.50
C GLY A 177 -36.40 26.09 -18.07
N GLU A 178 -35.43 26.93 -18.44
CA GLU A 178 -34.07 26.49 -18.74
C GLU A 178 -33.42 25.88 -17.49
N THR A 179 -32.65 24.81 -17.66
CA THR A 179 -31.92 24.14 -16.58
C THR A 179 -30.60 24.87 -16.38
N ILE A 180 -30.39 25.41 -15.19
CA ILE A 180 -29.14 26.10 -14.85
C ILE A 180 -28.08 25.04 -14.62
N GLN A 181 -26.99 25.09 -15.37
CA GLN A 181 -25.86 24.17 -15.24
C GLN A 181 -24.79 24.73 -14.30
N ARG A 182 -24.54 26.04 -14.39
CA ARG A 182 -23.42 26.67 -13.67
C ARG A 182 -23.60 28.18 -13.56
N VAL A 183 -23.05 28.77 -12.50
CA VAL A 183 -22.82 30.21 -12.42
C VAL A 183 -21.37 30.49 -12.09
N THR A 184 -20.75 31.35 -12.90
CA THR A 184 -19.36 31.76 -12.74
C THR A 184 -19.28 33.23 -12.38
N PHE A 185 -18.64 33.56 -11.27
CA PHE A 185 -18.28 34.92 -10.90
C PHE A 185 -16.80 35.17 -11.23
N ASN A 186 -16.54 36.14 -12.11
CA ASN A 186 -15.20 36.60 -12.43
C ASN A 186 -14.98 37.97 -11.78
N ALA A 187 -14.19 37.99 -10.70
CA ALA A 187 -13.98 39.15 -9.84
C ALA A 187 -12.82 40.05 -10.26
N GLY A 188 -12.05 39.68 -11.28
CA GLY A 188 -10.88 40.43 -11.78
C GLY A 188 -9.68 40.52 -10.81
N VAL A 189 -9.88 40.25 -9.53
CA VAL A 189 -8.87 40.14 -8.47
C VAL A 189 -9.16 38.89 -7.62
N PRO A 190 -8.16 38.33 -6.92
CA PRO A 190 -8.37 37.09 -6.20
C PRO A 190 -9.45 37.19 -5.11
N CYS A 191 -10.38 36.23 -5.12
CA CYS A 191 -11.54 36.17 -4.22
C CYS A 191 -11.86 34.75 -3.72
N ALA A 192 -11.05 33.75 -4.06
CA ALA A 192 -11.13 32.38 -3.56
C ALA A 192 -9.74 31.71 -3.56
N GLY A 193 -9.63 30.54 -2.94
CA GLY A 193 -8.39 29.76 -2.79
C GLY A 193 -7.98 29.57 -1.33
N GLU A 194 -6.80 28.99 -1.14
CA GLU A 194 -6.25 28.71 0.20
C GLU A 194 -5.77 29.98 0.90
N PHE A 195 -5.91 30.00 2.22
CA PHE A 195 -5.40 31.08 3.07
C PHE A 195 -5.01 30.54 4.45
N THR A 196 -4.15 31.26 5.15
CA THR A 196 -3.80 30.95 6.55
C THR A 196 -4.54 31.88 7.50
N PHE A 197 -5.07 31.34 8.59
CA PHE A 197 -5.84 32.08 9.60
C PHE A 197 -5.28 31.83 11.01
N ASP A 198 -5.13 32.91 11.77
CA ASP A 198 -4.71 32.89 13.17
C ASP A 198 -5.94 32.87 14.08
N LEU A 199 -6.27 31.70 14.64
CA LEU A 199 -7.38 31.56 15.58
C LEU A 199 -7.08 32.21 16.93
N THR A 200 -5.81 32.46 17.25
CA THR A 200 -5.38 33.01 18.55
C THR A 200 -5.48 34.53 18.64
N ALA A 201 -5.71 35.21 17.50
CA ALA A 201 -5.93 36.64 17.46
C ALA A 201 -7.18 37.01 18.30
N ALA A 202 -7.02 37.97 19.22
CA ALA A 202 -8.03 38.37 20.21
C ALA A 202 -9.37 38.86 19.61
N ASP A 203 -9.40 39.16 18.31
CA ASP A 203 -10.60 39.52 17.56
C ASP A 203 -10.56 38.87 16.16
N ALA A 204 -10.80 37.55 16.11
CA ALA A 204 -10.89 36.79 14.87
C ALA A 204 -11.90 37.39 13.86
N SER A 205 -12.85 38.22 14.31
CA SER A 205 -13.81 38.90 13.42
C SER A 205 -13.15 39.97 12.53
N ASN A 206 -12.06 40.57 13.00
CA ASN A 206 -11.29 41.61 12.33
C ASN A 206 -9.95 41.14 11.74
N ALA A 207 -9.62 39.85 11.87
CA ALA A 207 -8.42 39.27 11.26
C ALA A 207 -8.53 39.35 9.72
N SER A 208 -7.60 40.07 9.09
CA SER A 208 -7.56 40.20 7.62
C SER A 208 -7.19 38.86 7.00
N ILE A 209 -8.05 38.35 6.13
CA ILE A 209 -7.75 37.17 5.33
C ILE A 209 -7.20 37.66 3.99
N SER A 210 -6.02 37.18 3.62
CA SER A 210 -5.30 37.58 2.40
C SER A 210 -4.49 36.40 1.88
N GLY A 211 -4.03 36.48 0.63
CA GLY A 211 -3.27 35.40 -0.01
C GLY A 211 -4.07 34.50 -0.94
N TYR A 212 -5.32 34.86 -1.25
CA TYR A 212 -6.13 34.18 -2.26
C TYR A 212 -5.48 34.24 -3.64
N GLU A 213 -5.62 33.18 -4.43
CA GLU A 213 -5.01 33.06 -5.76
C GLU A 213 -6.04 33.03 -6.89
N ALA A 214 -7.27 32.58 -6.63
CA ALA A 214 -8.30 32.43 -7.66
C ALA A 214 -9.13 33.71 -7.85
N THR A 215 -9.17 34.22 -9.08
CA THR A 215 -9.98 35.39 -9.50
C THR A 215 -11.37 35.00 -10.01
N GLN A 216 -11.59 33.71 -10.25
CA GLN A 216 -12.82 33.14 -10.77
C GLN A 216 -13.35 32.09 -9.80
N VAL A 217 -14.64 32.18 -9.49
CA VAL A 217 -15.34 31.23 -8.60
C VAL A 217 -16.58 30.73 -9.31
N THR A 218 -16.80 29.43 -9.24
CA THR A 218 -17.84 28.75 -9.99
C THR A 218 -18.72 27.95 -9.04
N VAL A 219 -20.04 28.02 -9.19
CA VAL A 219 -20.97 27.06 -8.58
C VAL A 219 -21.68 26.25 -9.66
N SER A 220 -21.53 24.94 -9.61
CA SER A 220 -22.25 24.02 -10.48
C SER A 220 -23.63 23.71 -9.90
N ALA A 221 -24.63 23.79 -10.76
CA ALA A 221 -26.00 23.43 -10.46
C ALA A 221 -26.30 22.05 -11.04
N GLY A 222 -26.75 21.10 -10.20
CA GLY A 222 -27.24 19.82 -10.71
C GLY A 222 -28.50 19.98 -11.56
N ASN A 223 -28.94 18.91 -12.22
CA ASN A 223 -30.04 18.90 -13.22
C ASN A 223 -31.44 19.30 -12.69
N SER A 224 -31.56 19.82 -11.46
CA SER A 224 -32.81 20.06 -10.75
C SER A 224 -33.15 21.55 -10.56
N VAL A 225 -32.27 22.49 -10.95
CA VAL A 225 -32.49 23.93 -10.76
C VAL A 225 -32.80 24.60 -12.08
N THR A 226 -34.01 25.17 -12.20
CA THR A 226 -34.49 25.80 -13.43
C THR A 226 -34.67 27.30 -13.28
N VAL A 227 -34.58 28.04 -14.38
CA VAL A 227 -34.87 29.47 -14.46
C VAL A 227 -36.36 29.71 -14.22
N GLY A 228 -36.71 30.44 -13.17
CA GLY A 228 -38.11 30.71 -12.83
C GLY A 228 -38.74 31.88 -13.58
N SER A 229 -40.04 32.09 -13.37
CA SER A 229 -40.81 33.17 -13.99
C SER A 229 -40.65 34.53 -13.30
N SER A 230 -40.15 34.55 -12.07
CA SER A 230 -39.95 35.77 -11.27
C SER A 230 -38.82 35.55 -10.26
N ALA A 231 -38.28 36.63 -9.67
CA ALA A 231 -37.27 36.50 -8.60
C ALA A 231 -37.75 35.68 -7.39
N ALA A 232 -39.07 35.59 -7.16
CA ALA A 232 -39.66 34.80 -6.09
C ALA A 232 -39.80 33.31 -6.44
N ASP A 233 -39.87 32.97 -7.74
CA ASP A 233 -40.05 31.60 -8.27
C ASP A 233 -38.79 31.07 -8.98
N GLY A 234 -37.69 31.82 -8.90
CA GLY A 234 -36.42 31.58 -9.59
C GLY A 234 -35.62 30.41 -9.04
N GLY A 235 -34.75 29.82 -9.87
CA GLY A 235 -33.73 28.88 -9.43
C GLY A 235 -32.74 29.59 -8.51
N VAL A 236 -32.61 29.12 -7.27
CA VAL A 236 -31.74 29.75 -6.26
C VAL A 236 -30.42 29.01 -6.15
N LEU A 237 -29.32 29.73 -6.36
CA LEU A 237 -27.96 29.24 -6.14
C LEU A 237 -27.24 30.07 -5.09
N TYR A 238 -26.24 29.46 -4.46
CA TYR A 238 -25.39 30.09 -3.45
C TYR A 238 -23.94 29.94 -3.87
N LEU A 239 -23.19 31.03 -3.81
CA LEU A 239 -21.75 31.07 -4.10
C LEU A 239 -21.02 31.74 -2.93
N VAL A 240 -19.96 31.12 -2.43
CA VAL A 240 -19.11 31.67 -1.37
C VAL A 240 -17.90 32.35 -1.98
N VAL A 241 -17.60 33.56 -1.52
CA VAL A 241 -16.39 34.31 -1.90
C VAL A 241 -15.70 34.87 -0.66
N ALA A 242 -14.43 35.22 -0.78
CA ALA A 242 -13.71 35.95 0.24
C ALA A 242 -14.40 37.31 0.53
N PRO A 243 -14.32 37.84 1.77
CA PRO A 243 -14.79 39.18 2.06
C PRO A 243 -13.93 40.22 1.34
N GLY A 244 -14.56 41.14 0.62
CA GLY A 244 -13.83 42.12 -0.17
C GLY A 244 -14.73 42.99 -1.01
N THR A 245 -14.12 43.91 -1.76
CA THR A 245 -14.80 44.72 -2.75
C THR A 245 -14.33 44.27 -4.12
N TYR A 246 -15.26 43.76 -4.92
CA TYR A 246 -14.97 43.20 -6.24
C TYR A 246 -15.75 43.94 -7.33
N ALA A 247 -15.07 44.23 -8.43
CA ALA A 247 -15.67 44.57 -9.71
C ALA A 247 -15.61 43.31 -10.58
N GLY A 248 -16.67 42.99 -11.33
CA GLY A 248 -16.67 41.71 -12.01
C GLY A 248 -17.90 41.42 -12.83
N SER A 249 -17.88 40.25 -13.45
CA SER A 249 -19.01 39.74 -14.23
C SER A 249 -19.51 38.42 -13.67
N PHE A 250 -20.81 38.21 -13.78
CA PHE A 250 -21.44 36.92 -13.56
C PHE A 250 -21.82 36.33 -14.92
N THR A 251 -21.53 35.06 -15.12
CA THR A 251 -22.00 34.29 -16.29
C THR A 251 -22.88 33.18 -15.76
N VAL A 252 -24.16 33.19 -16.15
CA VAL A 252 -25.10 32.11 -15.89
C VAL A 252 -25.12 31.23 -17.13
N SER A 253 -24.70 29.98 -16.99
CA SER A 253 -24.74 28.98 -18.07
C SER A 253 -25.96 28.07 -17.83
N THR A 254 -26.85 28.00 -18.80
CA THR A 254 -28.00 27.08 -18.82
C THR A 254 -27.81 26.02 -19.90
N ASP A 255 -28.72 25.05 -19.93
CA ASP A 255 -28.88 24.09 -21.03
C ASP A 255 -29.14 24.73 -22.41
N LYS A 256 -29.51 26.01 -22.47
CA LYS A 256 -29.83 26.70 -23.74
C LYS A 256 -28.93 27.88 -24.08
N GLY A 257 -28.08 28.34 -23.18
CA GLY A 257 -27.14 29.41 -23.49
C GLY A 257 -26.43 30.03 -22.29
N GLU A 258 -25.57 31.01 -22.57
CA GLU A 258 -24.83 31.76 -21.56
C GLU A 258 -25.33 33.21 -21.46
N TYR A 259 -25.53 33.65 -20.23
CA TYR A 259 -26.09 34.97 -19.92
C TYR A 259 -25.08 35.73 -19.06
N THR A 260 -24.47 36.77 -19.64
CA THR A 260 -23.42 37.55 -18.97
C THR A 260 -23.97 38.85 -18.40
N TYR A 261 -23.65 39.10 -17.13
CA TYR A 261 -23.95 40.32 -16.39
C TYR A 261 -22.64 40.99 -15.98
N THR A 262 -22.27 42.06 -16.68
CA THR A 262 -21.11 42.87 -16.30
C THR A 262 -21.52 43.92 -15.27
N SER A 263 -20.98 43.84 -14.05
CA SER A 263 -21.12 44.91 -13.06
C SER A 263 -19.90 45.83 -13.13
N SER A 264 -20.06 47.03 -13.70
CA SER A 264 -19.00 48.05 -13.75
C SER A 264 -18.81 48.80 -12.42
N LYS A 265 -19.53 48.40 -11.36
CA LYS A 265 -19.46 49.00 -10.03
C LYS A 265 -18.94 47.99 -9.04
N ASP A 266 -17.92 48.42 -8.31
CA ASP A 266 -17.41 47.78 -7.11
C ASP A 266 -18.56 47.41 -6.17
N ARG A 267 -18.64 46.14 -5.80
CA ARG A 267 -19.60 45.62 -4.83
C ARG A 267 -18.84 45.09 -3.64
N THR A 268 -19.23 45.56 -2.45
CA THR A 268 -18.64 45.10 -1.19
C THR A 268 -19.41 43.90 -0.66
N TYR A 269 -18.70 42.81 -0.45
CA TYR A 269 -19.14 41.56 0.13
C TYR A 269 -18.58 41.48 1.53
N ALA A 270 -19.42 41.84 2.52
CA ALA A 270 -19.01 41.82 3.91
C ALA A 270 -18.86 40.38 4.41
N ARG A 271 -17.90 40.17 5.30
CA ARG A 271 -17.77 38.92 6.06
C ARG A 271 -19.11 38.56 6.71
N ALA A 272 -19.47 37.28 6.68
CA ALA A 272 -20.75 36.78 7.19
C ALA A 272 -22.00 37.43 6.56
N GLY A 273 -21.83 38.13 5.44
CA GLY A 273 -22.92 38.76 4.70
C GLY A 273 -23.57 37.77 3.74
N LEU A 274 -24.90 37.81 3.67
CA LEU A 274 -25.67 37.23 2.57
C LEU A 274 -26.09 38.37 1.64
N LYS A 275 -25.63 38.34 0.39
CA LYS A 275 -25.97 39.35 -0.61
C LYS A 275 -26.84 38.73 -1.71
N PRO A 276 -28.15 39.02 -1.74
CA PRO A 276 -29.00 38.57 -2.82
C PRO A 276 -28.70 39.33 -4.12
N PHE A 277 -28.72 38.62 -5.23
CA PHE A 277 -28.63 39.12 -6.59
C PHE A 277 -29.72 38.48 -7.43
N ASP A 278 -30.50 39.35 -8.05
CA ASP A 278 -31.57 38.99 -8.96
C ASP A 278 -30.99 39.02 -10.38
N PHE A 279 -30.93 37.85 -11.02
CA PHE A 279 -30.50 37.67 -12.40
C PHE A 279 -31.72 37.42 -13.28
N ASP A 280 -32.22 38.48 -13.91
CA ASP A 280 -33.25 38.37 -14.96
C ASP A 280 -32.58 38.10 -16.30
N LEU A 281 -32.64 36.87 -16.80
CA LEU A 281 -32.00 36.45 -18.06
C LEU A 281 -32.48 37.27 -19.27
N GLY A 282 -33.70 37.84 -19.19
CA GLY A 282 -34.26 38.69 -20.24
C GLY A 282 -33.59 40.06 -20.35
N SER A 283 -32.79 40.45 -19.35
CA SER A 283 -32.14 41.77 -19.26
C SER A 283 -30.61 41.71 -19.36
N ALA A 284 -30.03 40.52 -19.55
CA ALA A 284 -28.58 40.31 -19.66
C ALA A 284 -28.01 40.79 -21.01
N ASN A 285 -26.69 41.05 -21.07
CA ASN A 285 -26.00 41.15 -22.36
C ASN A 285 -25.98 39.74 -22.96
N TRP A 286 -26.84 39.53 -23.95
CA TRP A 286 -27.04 38.27 -24.63
C TRP A 286 -26.06 38.15 -25.81
N THR A 287 -25.23 37.11 -25.79
CA THR A 287 -24.48 36.65 -26.97
C THR A 287 -25.19 35.43 -27.54
N ALA A 288 -25.71 35.55 -28.76
CA ALA A 288 -26.29 34.44 -29.52
C ALA A 288 -25.21 33.45 -29.95
N GLU A 289 -25.63 32.19 -30.06
CA GLU A 289 -24.97 31.05 -30.69
C GLU A 289 -23.90 30.31 -29.86
N THR A 290 -24.37 29.42 -28.99
CA THR A 290 -23.93 28.02 -29.01
C THR A 290 -25.19 27.16 -29.03
N GLY A 291 -25.35 26.35 -30.08
CA GLY A 291 -26.41 25.36 -30.12
C GLY A 291 -26.38 24.51 -28.86
N GLY A 292 -27.56 24.15 -28.34
CA GLY A 292 -27.66 23.23 -27.23
C GLY A 292 -26.86 21.98 -27.55
N TYR A 293 -25.78 21.74 -26.80
CA TYR A 293 -25.24 20.40 -26.70
C TYR A 293 -26.18 19.70 -25.75
N ASP A 294 -27.01 18.83 -26.33
CA ASP A 294 -27.42 17.66 -25.57
C ASP A 294 -26.13 17.03 -25.09
N THR A 295 -25.87 17.17 -23.79
CA THR A 295 -24.68 16.59 -23.19
C THR A 295 -24.90 15.11 -22.91
N SER A 296 -26.12 14.59 -23.12
CA SER A 296 -26.34 13.16 -23.17
C SER A 296 -25.93 12.63 -24.55
N ILE A 297 -25.23 11.51 -24.53
CA ILE A 297 -24.83 10.75 -25.72
C ILE A 297 -25.62 9.46 -25.66
N ASP A 298 -26.67 9.36 -26.47
CA ASP A 298 -27.62 8.25 -26.45
C ASP A 298 -27.48 7.32 -27.68
N SER A 299 -26.59 7.68 -28.61
CA SER A 299 -26.40 6.89 -29.82
C SER A 299 -24.95 6.91 -30.33
N PRO A 300 -24.53 5.86 -31.06
CA PRO A 300 -23.21 5.82 -31.70
C PRO A 300 -22.94 7.00 -32.65
N ALA A 301 -23.98 7.54 -33.29
CA ALA A 301 -23.86 8.69 -34.18
C ALA A 301 -23.55 9.99 -33.41
N GLU A 302 -24.17 10.17 -32.24
CA GLU A 302 -23.89 11.29 -31.34
C GLU A 302 -22.50 11.17 -30.71
N PHE A 303 -22.08 9.97 -30.30
CA PHE A 303 -20.72 9.78 -29.79
C PHE A 303 -19.66 10.16 -30.82
N LYS A 304 -19.86 9.76 -32.08
CA LYS A 304 -19.02 10.18 -33.19
C LYS A 304 -19.03 11.70 -33.40
N ALA A 305 -20.20 12.34 -33.31
CA ALA A 305 -20.33 13.79 -33.46
C ALA A 305 -19.65 14.55 -32.31
N PHE A 306 -19.77 14.05 -31.08
CA PHE A 306 -19.10 14.54 -29.89
C PHE A 306 -17.57 14.53 -30.09
N LEU A 307 -16.99 13.38 -30.46
CA LEU A 307 -15.55 13.28 -30.71
C LEU A 307 -15.10 14.25 -31.82
N ALA A 308 -15.88 14.41 -32.89
CA ALA A 308 -15.54 15.33 -33.97
C ALA A 308 -15.67 16.82 -33.59
N GLY A 309 -16.51 17.15 -32.59
CA GLY A 309 -16.87 18.51 -32.22
C GLY A 309 -16.12 19.10 -31.03
N THR A 310 -15.49 18.26 -30.20
CA THR A 310 -14.82 18.71 -28.98
C THR A 310 -13.36 19.14 -29.19
N SER A 311 -12.85 19.93 -28.24
CA SER A 311 -11.50 20.52 -28.28
C SER A 311 -10.91 20.67 -26.87
N ALA A 312 -9.63 21.04 -26.79
CA ALA A 312 -8.95 21.28 -25.51
C ALA A 312 -9.57 22.42 -24.68
N GLU A 313 -10.29 23.34 -25.33
CA GLU A 313 -11.01 24.45 -24.67
C GLU A 313 -12.44 24.07 -24.24
N ASP A 314 -12.87 22.84 -24.54
CA ASP A 314 -14.19 22.36 -24.09
C ASP A 314 -14.24 22.34 -22.56
N THR A 315 -15.35 22.80 -22.00
CA THR A 315 -15.60 22.81 -20.56
C THR A 315 -16.94 22.15 -20.20
N ALA A 316 -17.65 21.63 -21.20
CA ALA A 316 -18.94 20.97 -21.03
C ALA A 316 -18.77 19.59 -20.37
N SER A 317 -19.85 19.12 -19.75
CA SER A 317 -19.91 17.81 -19.10
C SER A 317 -20.85 16.90 -19.87
N TYR A 318 -20.32 15.86 -20.50
CA TYR A 318 -21.01 14.88 -21.31
C TYR A 318 -21.26 13.59 -20.53
N THR A 319 -22.35 12.90 -20.84
CA THR A 319 -22.71 11.62 -20.22
C THR A 319 -23.21 10.64 -21.26
N ILE A 320 -22.61 9.46 -21.33
CA ILE A 320 -23.16 8.35 -22.12
C ILE A 320 -24.32 7.74 -21.32
N THR A 321 -25.49 7.61 -21.94
CA THR A 321 -26.73 7.18 -21.25
C THR A 321 -27.24 5.82 -21.69
N THR A 322 -26.54 5.16 -22.63
CA THR A 322 -26.84 3.82 -23.11
C THR A 322 -25.59 3.15 -23.67
N ASP A 323 -25.60 1.82 -23.75
CA ASP A 323 -24.54 1.07 -24.42
C ASP A 323 -24.47 1.44 -25.91
N LEU A 324 -23.24 1.60 -26.43
CA LEU A 324 -22.96 2.07 -27.78
C LEU A 324 -22.33 0.95 -28.61
N ASP A 325 -23.04 0.49 -29.65
CA ASP A 325 -22.49 -0.42 -30.67
C ASP A 325 -21.92 0.37 -31.85
N MET A 326 -20.59 0.38 -31.96
CA MET A 326 -19.84 1.13 -32.97
C MET A 326 -19.64 0.35 -34.28
N SER A 327 -20.34 -0.77 -34.48
CA SER A 327 -20.24 -1.60 -35.68
C SER A 327 -20.38 -0.80 -36.98
N GLY A 328 -19.31 -0.78 -37.78
CA GLY A 328 -19.27 -0.09 -39.08
C GLY A 328 -19.18 1.43 -39.00
N ILE A 329 -18.97 1.99 -37.80
CA ILE A 329 -18.85 3.44 -37.58
C ILE A 329 -17.37 3.81 -37.40
N SER A 330 -16.82 4.50 -38.40
CA SER A 330 -15.48 5.10 -38.27
C SER A 330 -15.55 6.41 -37.50
N ILE A 331 -14.68 6.57 -36.51
CA ILE A 331 -14.50 7.80 -35.73
C ILE A 331 -13.30 8.62 -36.24
N THR A 332 -13.24 9.87 -35.81
CA THR A 332 -12.02 10.69 -35.84
C THR A 332 -11.68 11.04 -34.40
N SER A 333 -10.41 11.06 -34.03
CA SER A 333 -10.02 11.52 -32.70
C SER A 333 -10.48 12.95 -32.46
N ALA A 334 -10.96 13.19 -31.25
CA ALA A 334 -11.11 14.54 -30.74
C ALA A 334 -9.76 15.25 -30.74
N SER A 335 -9.72 16.46 -31.31
CA SER A 335 -8.49 17.25 -31.40
C SER A 335 -7.89 17.59 -30.04
N GLY A 336 -8.75 17.71 -29.02
CA GLY A 336 -8.42 17.82 -27.61
C GLY A 336 -9.69 17.67 -26.77
N PHE A 337 -9.57 17.55 -25.45
CA PHE A 337 -10.71 17.53 -24.52
C PHE A 337 -10.35 18.16 -23.17
N GLY A 338 -11.01 19.26 -22.82
CA GLY A 338 -10.88 19.91 -21.52
C GLY A 338 -12.08 19.73 -20.58
N GLY A 339 -13.16 19.10 -21.09
CA GLY A 339 -14.44 18.95 -20.41
C GLY A 339 -14.49 17.77 -19.44
N SER A 340 -15.70 17.31 -19.12
CA SER A 340 -15.93 16.07 -18.36
C SER A 340 -16.70 15.08 -19.21
N LEU A 341 -16.28 13.82 -19.27
CA LEU A 341 -17.02 12.73 -19.90
C LEU A 341 -17.27 11.65 -18.86
N ASP A 342 -18.54 11.43 -18.51
CA ASP A 342 -18.98 10.30 -17.70
C ASP A 342 -19.54 9.21 -18.62
N GLY A 343 -18.93 8.03 -18.64
CA GLY A 343 -19.41 6.89 -19.40
C GLY A 343 -20.72 6.30 -18.86
N GLY A 344 -21.21 6.77 -17.70
CA GLY A 344 -22.50 6.34 -17.15
C GLY A 344 -22.56 4.86 -16.77
N SER A 345 -21.40 4.20 -16.68
CA SER A 345 -21.28 2.73 -16.58
C SER A 345 -21.81 1.96 -17.79
N HIS A 346 -21.94 2.63 -18.93
CA HIS A 346 -22.31 2.01 -20.21
C HIS A 346 -21.09 1.51 -20.97
N THR A 347 -21.33 0.56 -21.86
CA THR A 347 -20.30 -0.12 -22.62
C THR A 347 -20.25 0.39 -24.06
N ILE A 348 -19.05 0.70 -24.55
CA ILE A 348 -18.77 0.89 -25.97
C ILE A 348 -18.23 -0.44 -26.53
N SER A 349 -18.85 -0.91 -27.61
CA SER A 349 -18.57 -2.18 -28.26
C SER A 349 -18.30 -2.01 -29.76
N ASN A 350 -17.62 -2.98 -30.36
CA ASN A 350 -17.30 -3.10 -31.78
C ASN A 350 -16.59 -1.89 -32.39
N LEU A 351 -15.89 -1.08 -31.58
CA LEU A 351 -15.11 0.05 -32.06
C LEU A 351 -13.79 -0.45 -32.64
N ILE A 352 -13.68 -0.42 -33.97
CA ILE A 352 -12.44 -0.72 -34.69
C ILE A 352 -11.86 0.59 -35.23
N SER A 353 -10.68 0.98 -34.77
CA SER A 353 -10.10 2.30 -35.07
C SER A 353 -8.58 2.26 -35.21
N ASP A 354 -8.00 3.14 -36.01
CA ASP A 354 -6.56 3.39 -36.09
C ASP A 354 -6.14 4.65 -35.30
N VAL A 355 -7.13 5.35 -34.71
CA VAL A 355 -6.95 6.59 -33.95
C VAL A 355 -7.57 6.45 -32.53
N PRO A 356 -7.03 7.15 -31.50
CA PRO A 356 -7.58 7.13 -30.14
C PRO A 356 -8.93 7.87 -30.06
N LEU A 357 -9.65 7.77 -28.94
CA LEU A 357 -10.81 8.64 -28.72
C LEU A 357 -10.39 10.12 -28.68
N PHE A 358 -9.34 10.43 -27.90
CA PHE A 358 -8.81 11.78 -27.73
C PHE A 358 -7.36 11.85 -28.22
N ALA A 359 -7.05 12.77 -29.12
CA ALA A 359 -5.65 13.06 -29.47
C ALA A 359 -4.93 13.69 -28.26
N GLN A 360 -5.62 14.57 -27.54
CA GLN A 360 -5.16 15.18 -26.30
C GLN A 360 -6.28 15.26 -25.26
N ASN A 361 -5.98 14.97 -24.00
CA ASN A 361 -6.89 15.17 -22.88
C ASN A 361 -6.25 16.08 -21.81
N SER A 362 -7.03 17.00 -21.27
CA SER A 362 -6.74 17.77 -20.05
C SER A 362 -7.97 17.85 -19.14
N GLY A 363 -9.06 17.17 -19.51
CA GLY A 363 -10.31 17.11 -18.79
C GLY A 363 -10.44 15.86 -17.92
N SER A 364 -11.66 15.60 -17.48
CA SER A 364 -12.03 14.47 -16.62
C SER A 364 -12.76 13.40 -17.42
N ILE A 365 -12.33 12.15 -17.29
CA ILE A 365 -13.01 10.99 -17.90
C ILE A 365 -13.31 10.00 -16.79
N SER A 366 -14.56 9.59 -16.65
CA SER A 366 -14.99 8.65 -15.62
C SER A 366 -15.94 7.57 -16.14
N ASN A 367 -16.01 6.43 -15.45
CA ASN A 367 -17.00 5.35 -15.66
C ASN A 367 -17.15 4.86 -17.11
N LEU A 368 -16.07 4.90 -17.88
CA LEU A 368 -16.06 4.54 -19.30
C LEU A 368 -15.60 3.10 -19.47
N THR A 369 -16.36 2.32 -20.22
CA THR A 369 -16.01 0.93 -20.55
C THR A 369 -15.86 0.73 -22.05
N LEU A 370 -14.70 0.23 -22.49
CA LEU A 370 -14.49 -0.34 -23.83
C LEU A 370 -14.41 -1.86 -23.68
N ASP A 371 -15.29 -2.62 -24.34
CA ASP A 371 -15.29 -4.09 -24.22
C ASP A 371 -14.24 -4.79 -25.10
N GLU A 372 -14.20 -6.12 -25.01
CA GLU A 372 -13.24 -6.98 -25.72
C GLU A 372 -13.44 -7.01 -27.25
N THR A 373 -14.57 -6.50 -27.75
CA THR A 373 -14.86 -6.42 -29.18
C THR A 373 -14.24 -5.17 -29.82
N CYS A 374 -13.77 -4.23 -29.01
CA CYS A 374 -13.02 -3.06 -29.47
C CYS A 374 -11.56 -3.42 -29.82
N ALA A 375 -11.05 -2.83 -30.89
CA ALA A 375 -9.68 -3.05 -31.33
C ALA A 375 -9.07 -1.80 -32.00
N PHE A 376 -7.80 -1.56 -31.68
CA PHE A 376 -7.04 -0.45 -32.22
C PHE A 376 -5.80 -0.91 -32.97
N THR A 377 -5.63 -0.41 -34.20
CA THR A 377 -4.48 -0.71 -35.06
C THR A 377 -3.78 0.57 -35.51
N PRO A 378 -3.08 1.28 -34.62
CA PRO A 378 -2.36 2.49 -34.98
C PRO A 378 -1.25 2.22 -36.00
N ALA A 379 -0.94 3.25 -36.79
CA ALA A 379 0.17 3.20 -37.73
C ALA A 379 1.52 3.06 -37.00
N GLN A 380 2.49 2.37 -37.60
CA GLN A 380 3.84 2.20 -37.02
C GLN A 380 4.62 3.52 -36.82
N THR A 381 4.13 4.63 -37.39
CA THR A 381 4.72 5.96 -37.29
C THR A 381 4.20 6.76 -36.08
N VAL A 382 3.27 6.23 -35.28
CA VAL A 382 2.78 6.96 -34.09
C VAL A 382 3.90 7.19 -33.08
N THR A 383 3.81 8.28 -32.35
CA THR A 383 4.69 8.62 -31.23
C THR A 383 4.04 8.29 -29.89
N GLU A 384 2.74 8.57 -29.75
CA GLU A 384 1.95 8.26 -28.57
C GLU A 384 0.62 7.63 -28.96
N PHE A 385 0.19 6.59 -28.25
CA PHE A 385 -1.11 5.98 -28.46
C PHE A 385 -1.66 5.31 -27.19
N GLY A 386 -2.94 5.54 -26.92
CA GLY A 386 -3.74 4.75 -25.99
C GLY A 386 -5.20 4.82 -26.40
N ALA A 387 -5.99 3.79 -26.06
CA ALA A 387 -7.37 3.68 -26.54
C ALA A 387 -8.21 4.92 -26.19
N ILE A 388 -8.00 5.48 -24.99
CA ILE A 388 -8.68 6.67 -24.52
C ILE A 388 -7.97 7.92 -25.03
N ALA A 389 -6.69 8.09 -24.73
CA ALA A 389 -5.95 9.28 -25.14
C ALA A 389 -4.56 8.95 -25.69
N ALA A 390 -4.15 9.60 -26.79
CA ALA A 390 -2.74 9.57 -27.19
C ALA A 390 -1.87 10.35 -26.21
N MET A 391 -2.25 11.59 -25.92
CA MET A 391 -1.55 12.45 -24.96
C MET A 391 -2.47 12.95 -23.85
N ASP A 392 -1.97 12.99 -22.61
CA ASP A 392 -2.63 13.61 -21.47
C ASP A 392 -1.79 14.77 -20.92
N ASN A 393 -2.47 15.86 -20.59
CA ASN A 393 -1.90 17.08 -20.06
C ASN A 393 -2.59 17.51 -18.75
N GLY A 394 -2.70 16.57 -17.80
CA GLY A 394 -3.18 16.82 -16.44
C GLY A 394 -4.64 16.44 -16.24
N GLY A 395 -5.13 15.49 -17.03
CA GLY A 395 -6.47 14.96 -16.90
C GLY A 395 -6.63 14.05 -15.70
N THR A 396 -7.89 13.75 -15.38
CA THR A 396 -8.28 12.82 -14.32
C THR A 396 -9.03 11.64 -14.91
N TYR A 397 -8.59 10.43 -14.59
CA TYR A 397 -9.19 9.17 -15.06
C TYR A 397 -9.68 8.38 -13.86
N GLU A 398 -10.98 8.09 -13.82
CA GLU A 398 -11.61 7.39 -12.71
C GLU A 398 -12.50 6.25 -13.21
N ASN A 399 -12.32 5.04 -12.67
CA ASN A 399 -13.16 3.90 -13.02
C ASN A 399 -13.25 3.64 -14.54
N ILE A 400 -12.10 3.71 -15.22
CA ILE A 400 -11.99 3.41 -16.65
C ILE A 400 -11.66 1.95 -16.83
N ASN A 401 -12.46 1.22 -17.60
CA ASN A 401 -12.26 -0.21 -17.87
C ASN A 401 -12.10 -0.44 -19.37
N THR A 402 -10.95 -0.89 -19.81
CA THR A 402 -10.75 -1.25 -21.23
C THR A 402 -10.37 -2.72 -21.39
N ALA A 403 -11.07 -3.41 -22.26
CA ALA A 403 -10.73 -4.73 -22.78
C ALA A 403 -10.29 -4.66 -24.25
N ALA A 404 -10.14 -3.45 -24.80
CA ALA A 404 -9.80 -3.23 -26.20
C ALA A 404 -8.36 -3.66 -26.50
N SER A 405 -8.17 -4.41 -27.59
CA SER A 405 -6.82 -4.79 -28.03
C SER A 405 -6.14 -3.63 -28.77
N ILE A 406 -4.82 -3.46 -28.58
CA ILE A 406 -4.02 -2.48 -29.31
C ILE A 406 -2.84 -3.19 -29.96
N THR A 407 -2.73 -3.11 -31.30
CA THR A 407 -1.67 -3.80 -32.05
C THR A 407 -0.99 -2.88 -33.05
N ILE A 408 0.32 -2.70 -32.91
CA ILE A 408 1.19 -2.12 -33.95
C ILE A 408 1.90 -3.28 -34.66
N THR A 409 1.68 -3.40 -35.97
CA THR A 409 2.41 -4.33 -36.83
C THR A 409 3.42 -3.56 -37.67
N ALA A 410 4.71 -3.84 -37.49
CA ALA A 410 5.76 -3.19 -38.26
C ALA A 410 5.88 -3.84 -39.65
N THR A 411 5.96 -3.01 -40.69
CA THR A 411 6.28 -3.39 -42.07
C THR A 411 7.61 -2.79 -42.55
N GLU A 412 8.22 -1.93 -41.74
CA GLU A 412 9.56 -1.38 -41.92
C GLU A 412 10.17 -1.04 -40.55
N ASN A 413 11.42 -0.55 -40.54
CA ASN A 413 12.06 -0.11 -39.30
C ASN A 413 11.29 1.05 -38.66
N ILE A 414 10.93 0.90 -37.38
CA ILE A 414 10.31 1.93 -36.55
C ILE A 414 11.39 2.93 -36.13
N THR A 415 11.34 4.14 -36.69
CA THR A 415 12.32 5.19 -36.41
C THR A 415 11.86 6.19 -35.34
N ASN A 416 10.62 6.09 -34.86
CA ASN A 416 10.06 7.00 -33.85
C ASN A 416 10.15 6.39 -32.44
N ASN A 417 10.13 7.24 -31.43
CA ASN A 417 9.92 6.82 -30.04
C ASN A 417 8.42 6.53 -29.85
N ILE A 418 8.07 5.39 -29.25
CA ILE A 418 6.66 4.98 -29.07
C ILE A 418 6.32 4.92 -27.58
N ALA A 419 5.36 5.73 -27.15
CA ALA A 419 4.67 5.61 -25.87
C ALA A 419 3.30 4.96 -26.09
N LEU A 420 3.14 3.72 -25.64
CA LEU A 420 1.95 2.89 -25.88
C LEU A 420 1.31 2.46 -24.55
N GLY A 421 0.12 2.97 -24.26
CA GLY A 421 -0.67 2.56 -23.10
C GLY A 421 -1.98 1.90 -23.51
N GLY A 422 -2.56 1.04 -22.67
CA GLY A 422 -3.92 0.55 -22.92
C GLY A 422 -4.96 1.66 -22.82
N LEU A 423 -4.76 2.62 -21.90
CA LEU A 423 -5.62 3.80 -21.75
C LEU A 423 -4.97 5.02 -22.39
N VAL A 424 -3.75 5.37 -21.95
CA VAL A 424 -3.08 6.62 -22.32
C VAL A 424 -1.68 6.36 -22.86
N GLY A 425 -1.35 6.91 -24.03
CA GLY A 425 0.00 6.82 -24.59
C GLY A 425 1.04 7.51 -23.71
N ALA A 426 0.93 8.83 -23.56
CA ALA A 426 1.83 9.65 -22.78
C ALA A 426 1.09 10.63 -21.85
N SER A 427 1.48 10.73 -20.58
CA SER A 427 1.05 11.78 -19.64
C SER A 427 2.20 12.75 -19.37
N ASN A 428 2.07 13.98 -19.87
CA ASN A 428 3.16 14.97 -19.96
C ASN A 428 2.97 16.22 -19.09
N ASN A 429 2.02 16.22 -18.16
CA ASN A 429 1.84 17.39 -17.31
C ASN A 429 2.96 17.48 -16.26
N VAL A 430 3.50 18.69 -16.06
CA VAL A 430 4.47 19.03 -15.01
C VAL A 430 3.92 18.87 -13.59
N ASP A 431 2.59 18.87 -13.44
CA ASP A 431 1.86 18.66 -12.19
C ASP A 431 1.30 17.23 -12.05
N GLY A 432 1.46 16.42 -13.10
CA GLY A 432 1.00 15.03 -13.16
C GLY A 432 -0.48 14.89 -13.52
N SER A 433 -0.89 13.66 -13.77
CA SER A 433 -2.27 13.23 -14.03
C SER A 433 -2.70 12.24 -12.96
N THR A 434 -4.01 12.05 -12.77
CA THR A 434 -4.52 11.09 -11.79
C THR A 434 -5.21 9.91 -12.46
N PHE A 435 -4.88 8.71 -12.02
CA PHE A 435 -5.51 7.46 -12.45
C PHE A 435 -5.98 6.70 -11.21
N THR A 436 -7.29 6.61 -11.05
CA THR A 436 -7.92 5.92 -9.92
C THR A 436 -8.81 4.81 -10.46
N THR A 437 -8.70 3.61 -9.90
CA THR A 437 -9.55 2.45 -10.24
C THR A 437 -9.61 2.12 -11.75
N CYS A 438 -8.53 2.43 -12.49
CA CYS A 438 -8.44 2.17 -13.92
C CYS A 438 -7.96 0.74 -14.21
N SER A 439 -8.56 0.07 -15.18
CA SER A 439 -8.19 -1.30 -15.56
C SER A 439 -8.00 -1.49 -17.06
N ASN A 440 -7.03 -2.34 -17.42
CA ASN A 440 -6.87 -2.86 -18.78
C ASN A 440 -6.83 -4.39 -18.78
N SER A 441 -7.70 -5.02 -19.57
CA SER A 441 -7.70 -6.46 -19.85
C SER A 441 -7.42 -6.79 -21.33
N GLY A 442 -7.34 -5.77 -22.18
CA GLY A 442 -7.02 -5.91 -23.60
C GLY A 442 -5.54 -6.19 -23.84
N ALA A 443 -5.24 -6.93 -24.90
CA ALA A 443 -3.88 -7.24 -25.30
C ALA A 443 -3.18 -6.02 -25.92
N ILE A 444 -1.93 -5.76 -25.53
CA ILE A 444 -1.12 -4.67 -26.09
C ILE A 444 0.12 -5.28 -26.74
N THR A 445 0.24 -5.09 -28.05
CA THR A 445 1.27 -5.75 -28.86
C THR A 445 1.98 -4.77 -29.79
N ILE A 446 3.30 -4.82 -29.80
CA ILE A 446 4.14 -4.33 -30.90
C ILE A 446 4.83 -5.54 -31.50
N ASP A 447 4.46 -5.87 -32.73
CA ASP A 447 5.12 -6.91 -33.52
C ASP A 447 6.06 -6.27 -34.54
N ALA A 448 7.34 -6.22 -34.17
CA ALA A 448 8.46 -5.84 -35.01
C ALA A 448 9.48 -6.99 -35.10
N THR A 449 9.00 -8.23 -35.24
CA THR A 449 9.86 -9.42 -35.23
C THR A 449 10.95 -9.40 -36.32
N GLU A 450 10.67 -8.79 -37.48
CA GLU A 450 11.62 -8.68 -38.61
C GLU A 450 12.25 -7.28 -38.75
N TYR A 451 11.87 -6.34 -37.90
CA TYR A 451 12.19 -4.92 -38.05
C TYR A 451 12.76 -4.34 -36.77
N THR A 452 13.37 -3.19 -36.92
CA THR A 452 14.11 -2.57 -35.83
C THR A 452 13.36 -1.39 -35.26
N HIS A 453 13.49 -1.12 -33.96
CA HIS A 453 12.93 0.08 -33.34
C HIS A 453 14.00 0.93 -32.65
N TRP A 454 13.67 2.18 -32.32
CA TRP A 454 14.51 3.05 -31.49
C TRP A 454 14.16 2.93 -30.00
N ALA A 455 13.09 3.57 -29.50
CA ALA A 455 12.73 3.53 -28.08
C ALA A 455 11.23 3.26 -27.88
N VAL A 456 10.90 2.50 -26.84
CA VAL A 456 9.53 2.07 -26.56
C VAL A 456 9.26 2.18 -25.06
N ALA A 457 8.15 2.81 -24.70
CA ALA A 457 7.58 2.80 -23.36
C ALA A 457 6.16 2.24 -23.46
N MET A 458 5.96 1.00 -23.00
CA MET A 458 4.72 0.26 -23.22
C MET A 458 4.14 -0.27 -21.90
N ALA A 459 2.84 -0.07 -21.67
CA ALA A 459 2.14 -0.69 -20.54
C ALA A 459 0.62 -0.81 -20.68
N GLY A 460 0.01 -1.56 -19.75
CA GLY A 460 -1.44 -1.75 -19.65
C GLY A 460 -2.24 -0.48 -19.41
N ILE A 461 -1.73 0.45 -18.60
CA ILE A 461 -2.45 1.71 -18.32
C ILE A 461 -1.83 2.87 -19.08
N VAL A 462 -0.57 3.21 -18.77
CA VAL A 462 0.11 4.38 -19.35
C VAL A 462 1.47 4.02 -19.93
N GLY A 463 1.71 4.32 -21.20
CA GLY A 463 3.01 4.06 -21.83
C GLY A 463 4.14 4.85 -21.17
N TRP A 464 4.03 6.17 -21.17
CA TRP A 464 4.99 7.09 -20.55
C TRP A 464 4.29 8.12 -19.65
N THR A 465 4.90 8.45 -18.51
CA THR A 465 4.31 9.40 -17.56
C THR A 465 5.36 10.26 -16.84
N ARG A 466 4.95 11.46 -16.43
CA ARG A 466 5.66 12.33 -15.49
C ARG A 466 4.73 12.70 -14.33
N LYS A 467 5.19 12.57 -13.08
CA LYS A 467 4.49 13.00 -11.84
C LYS A 467 3.06 12.47 -11.62
N SER A 468 2.59 11.51 -12.42
CA SER A 468 1.23 10.99 -12.25
C SER A 468 1.08 10.10 -11.02
N SER A 469 -0.14 10.07 -10.50
CA SER A 469 -0.55 9.15 -9.43
C SER A 469 -1.42 8.02 -9.99
N PHE A 470 -1.15 6.82 -9.48
CA PHE A 470 -1.90 5.60 -9.79
C PHE A 470 -2.38 5.00 -8.46
N ASP A 471 -3.69 4.87 -8.29
CA ASP A 471 -4.30 4.24 -7.13
C ASP A 471 -5.31 3.19 -7.57
N TYR A 472 -5.19 1.96 -7.05
CA TYR A 472 -6.03 0.81 -7.42
C TYR A 472 -6.11 0.53 -8.93
N CYS A 473 -5.05 0.84 -9.68
CA CYS A 473 -4.99 0.54 -11.11
C CYS A 473 -4.58 -0.91 -11.35
N THR A 474 -5.21 -1.57 -12.33
CA THR A 474 -4.99 -3.00 -12.59
C THR A 474 -4.72 -3.32 -14.06
N ASN A 475 -3.74 -4.15 -14.33
CA ASN A 475 -3.57 -4.75 -15.66
C ASN A 475 -3.82 -6.26 -15.59
N ASN A 476 -4.65 -6.76 -16.49
CA ASN A 476 -4.95 -8.17 -16.69
C ASN A 476 -4.77 -8.60 -18.16
N GLY A 477 -4.46 -7.67 -19.05
CA GLY A 477 -4.23 -7.93 -20.47
C GLY A 477 -2.77 -8.26 -20.76
N PRO A 478 -2.47 -9.21 -21.66
CA PRO A 478 -1.10 -9.56 -22.00
C PRO A 478 -0.40 -8.43 -22.76
N ILE A 479 0.88 -8.25 -22.47
CA ILE A 479 1.71 -7.17 -23.03
C ILE A 479 2.92 -7.81 -23.73
N SER A 480 3.06 -7.59 -25.03
CA SER A 480 4.08 -8.26 -25.85
C SER A 480 4.83 -7.28 -26.76
N LEU A 481 6.15 -7.25 -26.62
CA LEU A 481 7.06 -6.54 -27.53
C LEU A 481 7.99 -7.54 -28.20
N TYR A 482 7.85 -7.68 -29.51
CA TYR A 482 8.76 -8.44 -30.37
C TYR A 482 9.57 -7.47 -31.21
N ALA A 483 10.90 -7.51 -31.10
CA ALA A 483 11.76 -6.45 -31.64
C ALA A 483 13.17 -6.93 -32.03
N GLN A 484 13.76 -6.29 -33.06
CA GLN A 484 15.19 -6.35 -33.38
C GLN A 484 15.87 -4.98 -33.19
N CYS A 485 17.22 -4.95 -33.10
CA CYS A 485 17.97 -3.70 -33.00
C CYS A 485 18.33 -3.10 -34.38
N GLY A 486 18.21 -1.77 -34.52
CA GLY A 486 18.41 -1.05 -35.78
C GLY A 486 19.82 -0.59 -36.03
N ASP A 487 20.30 -0.79 -37.27
CA ASP A 487 21.50 -0.11 -37.77
C ASP A 487 21.26 1.41 -37.79
N GLY A 488 21.89 2.14 -36.86
CA GLY A 488 21.82 3.60 -36.84
C GLY A 488 21.09 4.22 -35.67
N TYR A 489 21.24 3.66 -34.46
CA TYR A 489 21.15 4.45 -33.22
C TYR A 489 21.98 5.74 -33.42
N SER A 490 21.33 6.85 -33.72
CA SER A 490 21.96 8.16 -33.87
C SER A 490 21.22 9.15 -32.99
N HIS A 491 21.77 9.40 -31.80
CA HIS A 491 21.76 10.61 -30.96
C HIS A 491 20.58 11.63 -30.97
N GLN A 492 19.39 11.33 -31.49
CA GLN A 492 18.24 12.25 -31.41
C GLN A 492 17.23 11.80 -30.33
N TRP A 493 16.33 12.68 -29.88
CA TRP A 493 16.12 12.93 -28.44
C TRP A 493 14.83 12.30 -27.87
N SER A 494 14.68 12.44 -26.54
CA SER A 494 13.58 12.13 -25.62
C SER A 494 12.19 11.78 -26.20
N PHE A 495 11.35 11.10 -25.39
CA PHE A 495 9.93 10.89 -25.73
C PHE A 495 9.18 12.22 -25.99
N ILE A 496 9.70 13.37 -25.49
CA ILE A 496 9.10 14.70 -25.66
C ILE A 496 10.20 15.80 -25.73
N SER A 497 10.39 16.36 -26.93
CA SER A 497 11.15 17.59 -27.27
C SER A 497 12.69 17.58 -27.19
N SER A 498 13.27 18.42 -28.04
CA SER A 498 14.67 18.49 -28.45
C SER A 498 15.55 19.42 -27.59
N GLU A 499 15.54 19.31 -26.24
CA GLU A 499 16.39 20.19 -25.39
C GLU A 499 17.34 19.55 -24.34
N THR A 500 17.49 18.23 -24.18
CA THR A 500 18.55 17.66 -23.31
C THR A 500 19.42 16.58 -23.95
N SER A 501 20.72 16.64 -23.63
CA SER A 501 21.81 15.83 -24.19
C SER A 501 21.89 14.40 -23.65
N ASP A 502 20.80 13.82 -23.13
CA ASP A 502 20.80 12.45 -22.64
C ASP A 502 20.10 11.47 -23.57
N THR A 503 20.89 10.53 -24.08
CA THR A 503 20.67 9.81 -25.35
C THR A 503 20.49 8.32 -25.12
N ASP A 504 19.84 7.95 -24.02
CA ASP A 504 19.58 6.55 -23.68
C ASP A 504 18.23 6.14 -24.31
N GLY A 505 18.31 5.62 -25.54
CA GLY A 505 17.20 4.91 -26.17
C GLY A 505 16.89 3.65 -25.35
N ASN A 506 15.84 3.74 -24.52
CA ASN A 506 15.46 2.70 -23.57
C ASN A 506 14.15 2.05 -23.98
N ILE A 507 14.13 0.72 -23.92
CA ILE A 507 12.88 -0.05 -23.93
C ILE A 507 12.41 -0.19 -22.49
N SER A 508 11.14 0.06 -22.25
CA SER A 508 10.53 -0.06 -20.94
C SER A 508 9.14 -0.67 -21.08
N VAL A 509 8.94 -1.87 -20.55
CA VAL A 509 7.68 -2.62 -20.66
C VAL A 509 7.17 -2.98 -19.28
N ALA A 510 5.92 -2.67 -18.96
CA ALA A 510 5.33 -3.07 -17.69
C ALA A 510 3.80 -3.20 -17.68
N GLY A 511 3.22 -3.69 -16.57
CA GLY A 511 1.77 -3.81 -16.44
C GLY A 511 1.05 -2.47 -16.27
N ILE A 512 1.52 -1.58 -15.39
CA ILE A 512 0.81 -0.32 -15.09
C ILE A 512 1.39 0.83 -15.91
N ALA A 513 2.68 1.12 -15.74
CA ALA A 513 3.35 2.22 -16.40
C ALA A 513 4.65 1.80 -17.07
N GLY A 514 4.81 2.09 -18.36
CA GLY A 514 6.01 1.67 -19.11
C GLY A 514 7.23 2.40 -18.56
N ARG A 515 7.20 3.73 -18.57
CA ARG A 515 8.29 4.59 -18.09
C ARG A 515 7.76 5.82 -17.37
N ALA A 516 8.26 6.09 -16.16
CA ALA A 516 7.87 7.22 -15.32
C ALA A 516 9.06 8.13 -15.00
N LEU A 517 9.33 9.12 -15.85
CA LEU A 517 10.50 9.99 -15.78
C LEU A 517 10.23 11.36 -16.43
N ASP A 518 10.93 12.38 -15.93
CA ASP A 518 11.01 13.71 -16.57
C ASP A 518 12.23 13.84 -17.50
N HIS A 519 12.12 14.74 -18.48
CA HIS A 519 13.13 15.21 -19.43
C HIS A 519 14.44 15.70 -18.77
N GLU A 520 14.38 16.22 -17.54
CA GLU A 520 15.55 16.77 -16.83
C GLU A 520 16.20 15.79 -15.84
N GLN A 521 15.67 14.56 -15.67
CA GLN A 521 16.11 13.61 -14.63
C GLN A 521 16.24 14.27 -13.24
N THR A 522 15.39 15.24 -12.94
CA THR A 522 15.41 15.93 -11.66
C THR A 522 14.94 14.99 -10.57
N LYS A 523 15.64 15.01 -9.43
CA LYS A 523 15.36 14.15 -8.26
C LYS A 523 14.00 14.44 -7.59
N ASP A 524 13.28 15.45 -8.08
CA ASP A 524 12.06 16.02 -7.48
C ASP A 524 10.76 15.61 -8.21
N VAL A 525 10.86 14.84 -9.28
CA VAL A 525 9.71 14.42 -10.11
C VAL A 525 9.33 12.99 -9.75
N MET A 526 8.29 12.85 -8.92
CA MET A 526 7.91 11.55 -8.36
C MET A 526 6.49 11.18 -8.80
N SER A 527 6.36 10.09 -9.57
CA SER A 527 5.06 9.41 -9.72
C SER A 527 4.77 8.58 -8.46
N SER A 528 3.50 8.23 -8.23
CA SER A 528 3.13 7.36 -7.10
C SER A 528 2.28 6.18 -7.59
N TYR A 529 2.54 5.01 -7.03
CA TYR A 529 1.80 3.79 -7.30
C TYR A 529 1.33 3.20 -5.98
N ASN A 530 0.03 3.19 -5.76
CA ASN A 530 -0.58 2.71 -4.54
C ASN A 530 -1.60 1.62 -4.89
N HIS A 531 -1.51 0.46 -4.23
CA HIS A 531 -2.47 -0.65 -4.40
C HIS A 531 -2.65 -1.11 -5.87
N CYS A 532 -1.64 -0.91 -6.71
CA CYS A 532 -1.72 -1.28 -8.12
C CYS A 532 -1.35 -2.75 -8.32
N GLU A 533 -2.04 -3.42 -9.25
CA GLU A 533 -1.85 -4.85 -9.46
C GLU A 533 -1.65 -5.21 -10.93
N ASN A 534 -0.71 -6.13 -11.20
CA ASN A 534 -0.63 -6.81 -12.48
C ASN A 534 -1.06 -8.27 -12.29
N LEU A 535 -2.26 -8.60 -12.75
CA LEU A 535 -2.93 -9.87 -12.52
C LEU A 535 -2.38 -10.99 -13.42
N ALA A 536 -2.70 -12.25 -13.09
CA ALA A 536 -2.07 -13.42 -13.70
C ALA A 536 -2.13 -13.49 -15.23
N ALA A 537 -3.22 -13.00 -15.85
CA ALA A 537 -3.35 -12.96 -17.31
C ALA A 537 -2.60 -11.78 -17.96
N GLY A 538 -2.14 -10.81 -17.16
CA GLY A 538 -1.33 -9.66 -17.56
C GLY A 538 0.13 -10.00 -17.87
N ALA A 539 0.38 -11.14 -18.51
CA ALA A 539 1.72 -11.65 -18.80
C ALA A 539 2.53 -10.64 -19.62
N ILE A 540 3.80 -10.45 -19.25
CA ILE A 540 4.68 -9.50 -19.91
C ILE A 540 5.76 -10.26 -20.66
N THR A 541 5.83 -10.03 -21.97
CA THR A 541 6.85 -10.64 -22.85
C THR A 541 7.64 -9.55 -23.55
N LEU A 542 8.93 -9.49 -23.26
CA LEU A 542 9.92 -8.78 -24.06
C LEU A 542 10.75 -9.82 -24.82
N ASN A 543 10.68 -9.82 -26.15
CA ASN A 543 11.54 -10.64 -27.00
C ASN A 543 12.38 -9.75 -27.91
N HIS A 544 13.65 -9.63 -27.57
CA HIS A 544 14.63 -8.82 -28.28
C HIS A 544 15.64 -9.72 -29.00
N GLY A 545 15.33 -10.06 -30.26
CA GLY A 545 15.84 -11.26 -30.95
C GLY A 545 17.19 -11.16 -31.66
N HIS A 546 17.67 -9.97 -32.01
CA HIS A 546 18.97 -9.81 -32.69
C HIS A 546 19.51 -8.40 -32.45
N MET A 547 20.74 -8.32 -31.94
CA MET A 547 21.51 -7.07 -31.86
C MET A 547 22.63 -7.10 -32.88
N ASP A 548 22.36 -6.63 -34.10
CA ASP A 548 23.44 -6.44 -35.07
C ASP A 548 24.46 -5.42 -34.54
N ALA A 549 25.69 -5.52 -35.04
CA ALA A 549 26.84 -4.80 -34.56
C ALA A 549 26.70 -3.28 -34.74
N LEU A 550 26.01 -2.63 -33.79
CA LEU A 550 25.77 -1.19 -33.80
C LEU A 550 27.10 -0.42 -33.99
N PRO A 551 27.16 0.53 -34.93
CA PRO A 551 28.30 1.43 -35.03
C PRO A 551 28.44 2.20 -33.71
N LYS A 552 29.69 2.36 -33.23
CA LYS A 552 30.10 3.04 -31.99
C LYS A 552 29.04 3.98 -31.41
N LEU A 553 28.22 3.46 -30.51
CA LEU A 553 27.42 4.28 -29.62
C LEU A 553 28.23 4.47 -28.35
N ASP A 554 28.52 5.73 -28.05
CA ASP A 554 29.22 6.10 -26.81
C ASP A 554 28.30 5.97 -25.57
N LYS A 555 27.05 5.48 -25.71
CA LYS A 555 26.05 5.34 -24.63
C LYS A 555 25.29 3.99 -24.68
N THR A 556 24.78 3.55 -23.52
CA THR A 556 24.33 2.17 -23.22
C THR A 556 22.81 2.04 -23.34
N GLY A 557 22.28 1.19 -24.25
CA GLY A 557 20.84 0.90 -24.31
C GLY A 557 20.37 0.09 -23.10
N CYS A 558 19.28 0.50 -22.43
CA CYS A 558 18.70 -0.27 -21.32
C CYS A 558 17.35 -0.86 -21.69
N LEU A 559 17.17 -2.14 -21.35
CA LEU A 559 15.91 -2.87 -21.42
C LEU A 559 15.36 -3.00 -20.00
N ASN A 560 14.19 -2.41 -19.74
CA ASN A 560 13.56 -2.43 -18.42
C ASN A 560 12.22 -3.17 -18.50
N VAL A 561 12.02 -4.17 -17.66
CA VAL A 561 10.80 -4.99 -17.66
C VAL A 561 10.29 -5.18 -16.24
N ALA A 562 8.99 -4.95 -16.01
CA ALA A 562 8.42 -5.17 -14.68
C ALA A 562 6.92 -5.38 -14.63
N GLY A 563 6.40 -5.94 -13.54
CA GLY A 563 4.95 -6.07 -13.35
C GLY A 563 4.23 -4.75 -13.18
N ILE A 564 4.80 -3.79 -12.43
CA ILE A 564 4.14 -2.50 -12.14
C ILE A 564 4.71 -1.39 -13.01
N CYS A 565 6.01 -1.09 -12.88
CA CYS A 565 6.64 -0.04 -13.68
C CYS A 565 8.00 -0.44 -14.21
N GLY A 566 8.21 -0.30 -15.52
CA GLY A 566 9.44 -0.74 -16.17
C GLY A 566 10.62 0.09 -15.67
N GLN A 567 10.49 1.41 -15.75
CA GLN A 567 11.46 2.37 -15.25
C GLN A 567 10.76 3.45 -14.43
N SER A 568 11.07 3.52 -13.14
CA SER A 568 10.39 4.41 -12.20
C SER A 568 11.33 5.45 -11.58
N ASN A 569 10.88 6.70 -11.56
CA ASN A 569 11.31 7.74 -10.62
C ASN A 569 10.27 7.99 -9.52
N GLY A 570 9.32 7.07 -9.33
CA GLY A 570 8.20 7.18 -8.40
C GLY A 570 8.18 6.15 -7.27
N SER A 571 7.50 6.47 -6.15
CA SER A 571 7.33 5.58 -5.00
C SER A 571 6.26 4.52 -5.26
N MET A 572 6.43 3.35 -4.67
CA MET A 572 5.48 2.24 -4.79
C MET A 572 5.10 1.72 -3.41
N GLU A 573 3.80 1.65 -3.14
CA GLU A 573 3.25 1.14 -1.90
C GLU A 573 2.19 0.08 -2.16
N LYS A 574 2.33 -1.07 -1.51
CA LYS A 574 1.34 -2.16 -1.54
C LYS A 574 0.96 -2.62 -2.96
N CYS A 575 1.88 -2.53 -3.91
CA CYS A 575 1.66 -3.01 -5.27
C CYS A 575 1.99 -4.50 -5.38
N VAL A 576 1.25 -5.23 -6.22
CA VAL A 576 1.41 -6.69 -6.36
C VAL A 576 1.50 -7.12 -7.83
N ASN A 577 2.53 -7.88 -8.17
CA ASN A 577 2.61 -8.56 -9.47
C ASN A 577 2.30 -10.06 -9.31
N TYR A 578 1.19 -10.51 -9.90
CA TYR A 578 0.83 -11.91 -10.05
C TYR A 578 1.25 -12.48 -11.42
N ALA A 579 1.46 -11.61 -12.41
CA ALA A 579 1.70 -12.04 -13.78
C ALA A 579 3.12 -12.61 -14.01
N PRO A 580 3.26 -13.61 -14.89
CA PRO A 580 4.57 -14.06 -15.33
C PRO A 580 5.26 -12.99 -16.18
N ILE A 581 6.56 -12.84 -16.00
CA ILE A 581 7.42 -11.94 -16.76
C ILE A 581 8.45 -12.79 -17.53
N THR A 582 8.50 -12.60 -18.85
CA THR A 582 9.47 -13.22 -19.75
C THR A 582 10.28 -12.13 -20.44
N ALA A 583 11.60 -12.14 -20.25
CA ALA A 583 12.51 -11.22 -20.93
C ALA A 583 13.62 -11.99 -21.64
N ILE A 584 13.65 -11.89 -22.97
CA ILE A 584 14.63 -12.52 -23.85
C ILE A 584 15.43 -11.41 -24.52
N ALA A 585 16.75 -11.44 -24.38
CA ALA A 585 17.65 -10.49 -25.05
C ALA A 585 18.92 -11.21 -25.51
N ILE A 586 19.09 -11.34 -26.83
CA ILE A 586 20.14 -12.14 -27.46
C ILE A 586 21.07 -11.26 -28.32
N CYS A 587 22.36 -11.27 -28.02
CA CYS A 587 23.41 -10.64 -28.83
C CYS A 587 24.16 -11.72 -29.64
N PRO A 588 24.37 -11.55 -30.97
CA PRO A 588 25.11 -12.50 -31.78
C PRO A 588 26.60 -12.63 -31.37
N ALA A 589 27.06 -13.88 -31.29
CA ALA A 589 28.31 -14.31 -30.67
C ALA A 589 29.63 -14.01 -31.45
N ASN A 590 29.60 -13.23 -32.53
CA ASN A 590 30.69 -13.23 -33.52
C ASN A 590 31.56 -11.96 -33.55
N ASN A 591 32.16 -11.55 -32.43
CA ASN A 591 33.42 -10.82 -32.54
C ASN A 591 34.28 -10.88 -31.28
N ASP A 592 35.45 -11.50 -31.42
CA ASP A 592 36.57 -11.53 -30.46
C ASP A 592 37.20 -10.13 -30.18
N TYR A 593 36.46 -9.04 -30.46
CA TYR A 593 36.85 -7.66 -30.15
C TYR A 593 36.13 -7.21 -28.88
N TRP A 594 36.73 -7.61 -27.76
CA TRP A 594 36.25 -7.62 -26.38
C TRP A 594 36.18 -6.25 -25.65
N GLU A 595 35.92 -5.14 -26.32
CA GLU A 595 35.75 -3.84 -25.62
C GLU A 595 34.64 -2.99 -26.28
N ARG A 596 33.57 -2.67 -25.52
CA ARG A 596 32.63 -1.53 -25.67
C ARG A 596 31.23 -1.71 -26.32
N ARG A 597 30.43 -2.74 -26.02
CA ARG A 597 29.02 -2.79 -26.53
C ARG A 597 28.06 -3.43 -25.52
N ASN A 598 27.33 -2.62 -24.75
CA ASN A 598 26.46 -3.08 -23.65
C ASN A 598 24.99 -2.74 -23.94
N CYS A 599 24.13 -3.76 -24.00
CA CYS A 599 22.71 -3.57 -23.68
C CYS A 599 22.44 -4.20 -22.30
N LEU A 600 21.96 -3.37 -21.38
CA LEU A 600 21.71 -3.78 -20.00
C LEU A 600 20.25 -4.20 -19.86
N LEU A 601 20.04 -5.41 -19.35
CA LEU A 601 18.71 -5.92 -19.06
C LEU A 601 18.41 -5.77 -17.55
N LYS A 602 17.28 -5.15 -17.22
CA LYS A 602 16.85 -4.86 -15.86
C LYS A 602 15.42 -5.37 -15.67
N VAL A 603 15.25 -6.44 -14.91
CA VAL A 603 13.96 -7.14 -14.77
C VAL A 603 13.58 -7.26 -13.31
N GLY A 604 12.40 -6.78 -12.93
CA GLY A 604 11.89 -6.92 -11.57
C GLY A 604 10.42 -7.31 -11.54
N GLY A 605 9.96 -8.02 -10.52
CA GLY A 605 8.53 -8.32 -10.38
C GLY A 605 7.68 -7.05 -10.23
N VAL A 606 8.19 -6.04 -9.53
CA VAL A 606 7.49 -4.77 -9.29
C VAL A 606 8.09 -3.66 -10.15
N ALA A 607 9.41 -3.46 -10.07
CA ALA A 607 10.11 -2.42 -10.82
C ALA A 607 11.33 -2.94 -11.57
N GLY A 608 11.51 -2.56 -12.83
CA GLY A 608 12.67 -2.98 -13.63
C GLY A 608 13.90 -2.17 -13.22
N LEU A 609 13.79 -0.85 -13.30
CA LEU A 609 14.78 0.12 -12.83
C LEU A 609 14.13 1.17 -11.94
N THR A 610 14.79 1.49 -10.84
CA THR A 610 14.43 2.64 -9.99
C THR A 610 15.58 3.66 -9.94
N TRP A 611 15.25 4.95 -9.81
CA TRP A 611 16.22 6.04 -9.64
C TRP A 611 16.44 6.43 -8.15
N GLU A 612 17.35 7.37 -7.88
CA GLU A 612 17.73 7.76 -6.51
C GLU A 612 16.52 8.25 -5.67
N GLY A 613 16.49 7.94 -4.37
CA GLY A 613 15.53 8.56 -3.44
C GLY A 613 14.20 7.83 -3.18
N LEU A 614 13.99 6.66 -3.79
CA LEU A 614 12.65 6.02 -3.88
C LEU A 614 12.33 5.00 -2.77
N ALA A 615 11.11 5.06 -2.24
CA ALA A 615 10.57 4.05 -1.34
C ALA A 615 9.73 3.02 -2.12
N ILE A 616 10.14 1.75 -2.06
CA ILE A 616 9.27 0.61 -2.37
C ILE A 616 8.91 -0.03 -1.05
N ASN A 617 7.63 0.04 -0.70
CA ASN A 617 7.14 -0.42 0.60
C ASN A 617 6.02 -1.44 0.43
N SER A 618 6.12 -2.54 1.16
CA SER A 618 5.06 -3.57 1.23
C SER A 618 4.61 -4.11 -0.13
N CYS A 619 5.50 -4.11 -1.13
CA CYS A 619 5.17 -4.62 -2.47
C CYS A 619 5.48 -6.11 -2.56
N SER A 620 4.77 -6.83 -3.43
CA SER A 620 4.90 -8.28 -3.55
C SER A 620 5.02 -8.74 -5.00
N ASN A 621 5.95 -9.64 -5.27
CA ASN A 621 5.97 -10.41 -6.50
C ASN A 621 5.57 -11.86 -6.24
N ARG A 622 4.57 -12.33 -6.98
CA ARG A 622 4.06 -13.70 -6.97
C ARG A 622 4.19 -14.37 -8.34
N GLY A 623 4.33 -13.58 -9.41
CA GLY A 623 4.56 -14.09 -10.75
C GLY A 623 5.97 -14.63 -10.96
N SER A 624 6.12 -15.62 -11.84
CA SER A 624 7.43 -16.16 -12.23
C SER A 624 8.20 -15.17 -13.09
N ILE A 625 9.51 -15.05 -12.86
CA ILE A 625 10.40 -14.25 -13.69
C ILE A 625 11.32 -15.20 -14.47
N PHE A 626 11.23 -15.16 -15.79
CA PHE A 626 12.10 -15.89 -16.71
C PHE A 626 12.93 -14.93 -17.55
N VAL A 627 14.24 -15.11 -17.52
CA VAL A 627 15.20 -14.31 -18.29
C VAL A 627 16.12 -15.22 -19.10
N ASN A 628 16.26 -14.93 -20.39
CA ASN A 628 17.28 -15.52 -21.24
C ASN A 628 18.15 -14.39 -21.83
N TYR A 629 19.40 -14.29 -21.38
CA TYR A 629 20.30 -13.19 -21.72
C TYR A 629 21.63 -13.69 -22.29
N ASP A 630 21.92 -13.32 -23.53
CA ASP A 630 23.21 -13.54 -24.19
C ASP A 630 23.86 -12.18 -24.49
N GLY A 631 24.84 -11.76 -23.67
CA GLY A 631 25.45 -10.42 -23.75
C GLY A 631 26.92 -10.40 -23.28
N SER A 632 27.67 -9.36 -23.64
CA SER A 632 29.13 -9.30 -23.38
C SER A 632 29.48 -8.80 -21.97
N TRP A 633 30.68 -9.14 -21.49
CA TRP A 633 31.24 -8.73 -20.20
C TRP A 633 31.87 -7.34 -20.26
N GLU A 634 31.49 -6.43 -19.35
CA GLU A 634 32.20 -5.17 -19.12
C GLU A 634 33.26 -5.31 -18.00
N LYS A 635 34.46 -4.77 -18.21
CA LYS A 635 35.56 -4.74 -17.21
C LYS A 635 35.21 -3.96 -15.93
N THR A 636 34.18 -3.11 -15.96
CA THR A 636 33.76 -2.28 -14.82
C THR A 636 32.51 -2.85 -14.16
N GLN A 637 32.64 -3.28 -12.90
CA GLN A 637 31.57 -3.87 -12.07
C GLN A 637 30.36 -2.94 -11.79
N ARG A 638 30.18 -1.81 -12.49
CA ARG A 638 29.14 -0.79 -12.23
C ARG A 638 27.99 -0.81 -13.24
N ASN A 639 28.17 -1.39 -14.43
CA ASN A 639 27.12 -1.48 -15.45
C ASN A 639 26.80 -2.95 -15.78
N MET A 640 26.06 -3.62 -14.90
CA MET A 640 25.58 -4.99 -15.10
C MET A 640 24.07 -5.06 -15.32
N SER A 641 23.65 -6.07 -16.09
CA SER A 641 22.26 -6.53 -16.13
C SER A 641 21.86 -7.06 -14.75
N ALA A 642 20.62 -6.84 -14.36
CA ALA A 642 20.15 -7.14 -13.02
C ALA A 642 18.71 -7.68 -13.03
N VAL A 643 18.49 -8.76 -12.29
CA VAL A 643 17.20 -9.44 -12.16
C VAL A 643 16.88 -9.55 -10.68
N GLY A 644 15.71 -9.07 -10.27
CA GLY A 644 15.27 -9.23 -8.90
C GLY A 644 13.82 -9.64 -8.77
N GLY A 645 13.47 -10.33 -7.67
CA GLY A 645 12.09 -10.69 -7.41
C GLY A 645 11.18 -9.46 -7.28
N VAL A 646 11.68 -8.37 -6.66
CA VAL A 646 10.94 -7.11 -6.53
C VAL A 646 11.49 -6.05 -7.48
N ILE A 647 12.81 -5.80 -7.43
CA ILE A 647 13.47 -4.76 -8.24
C ILE A 647 14.57 -5.37 -9.10
N GLY A 648 14.61 -5.08 -10.40
CA GLY A 648 15.73 -5.46 -11.25
C GLY A 648 17.02 -4.74 -10.84
N LYS A 649 17.08 -3.43 -11.08
CA LYS A 649 18.19 -2.57 -10.68
C LYS A 649 17.70 -1.36 -9.88
N GLN A 650 18.32 -1.13 -8.74
CA GLN A 650 18.13 0.08 -7.95
C GLN A 650 19.18 1.14 -8.31
N GLY A 651 18.77 2.41 -8.36
CA GLY A 651 19.61 3.55 -8.75
C GLY A 651 20.78 3.80 -7.79
N TYR A 652 21.89 4.31 -8.31
CA TYR A 652 23.10 4.62 -7.54
C TYR A 652 23.00 6.00 -6.91
N GLY A 653 22.99 6.12 -5.58
CA GLY A 653 23.19 7.41 -4.90
C GLY A 653 22.42 7.53 -3.58
N LEU A 654 23.19 7.85 -2.53
CA LEU A 654 22.84 8.42 -1.21
C LEU A 654 21.47 8.09 -0.55
N SER A 655 21.55 7.42 0.60
CA SER A 655 20.65 7.37 1.78
C SER A 655 19.15 7.02 1.69
N ASN A 656 18.48 7.22 0.55
CA ASN A 656 17.01 7.33 0.56
C ASN A 656 16.26 6.23 -0.20
N ALA A 657 16.87 5.59 -1.20
CA ALA A 657 16.21 4.52 -1.92
C ALA A 657 16.13 3.24 -1.05
N LYS A 658 14.93 2.81 -0.67
CA LYS A 658 14.70 1.76 0.33
C LYS A 658 13.64 0.77 -0.17
N VAL A 659 13.98 -0.52 -0.08
CA VAL A 659 13.00 -1.60 -0.24
C VAL A 659 12.63 -2.08 1.15
N THR A 660 11.39 -1.87 1.56
CA THR A 660 10.93 -2.22 2.90
C THR A 660 9.73 -3.13 2.86
N PHE A 661 9.72 -4.12 3.76
CA PHE A 661 8.59 -5.02 3.99
C PHE A 661 8.06 -5.71 2.72
N SER A 662 8.90 -5.82 1.69
CA SER A 662 8.50 -6.34 0.38
C SER A 662 8.83 -7.83 0.29
N THR A 663 8.07 -8.53 -0.55
CA THR A 663 8.10 -10.00 -0.61
C THR A 663 8.30 -10.53 -2.02
N ASN A 664 9.02 -11.65 -2.13
CA ASN A 664 9.04 -12.45 -3.35
C ASN A 664 8.59 -13.88 -3.05
N HIS A 665 7.54 -14.30 -3.76
CA HIS A 665 7.00 -15.66 -3.81
C HIS A 665 7.23 -16.31 -5.17
N GLY A 666 7.48 -15.51 -6.21
CA GLY A 666 7.64 -16.00 -7.58
C GLY A 666 9.03 -16.60 -7.83
N PRO A 667 9.12 -17.73 -8.56
CA PRO A 667 10.41 -18.31 -8.95
C PRO A 667 11.16 -17.38 -9.91
N ILE A 668 12.49 -17.35 -9.79
CA ILE A 668 13.37 -16.59 -10.69
C ILE A 668 14.23 -17.58 -11.46
N THR A 669 14.15 -17.54 -12.79
CA THR A 669 14.98 -18.37 -13.66
C THR A 669 15.76 -17.49 -14.63
N VAL A 670 17.09 -17.58 -14.60
CA VAL A 670 17.98 -16.84 -15.50
C VAL A 670 18.86 -17.82 -16.26
N THR A 671 18.88 -17.71 -17.58
CA THR A 671 19.66 -18.56 -18.49
C THR A 671 20.43 -17.71 -19.49
N GLY A 672 21.42 -18.31 -20.15
CA GLY A 672 22.14 -17.70 -21.26
C GLY A 672 23.62 -17.43 -20.94
N ASN A 673 24.26 -16.66 -21.80
CA ASN A 673 25.72 -16.51 -21.80
C ASN A 673 26.20 -15.18 -21.22
N GLY A 674 25.29 -14.27 -20.88
CA GLY A 674 25.65 -12.93 -20.41
C GLY A 674 25.86 -12.82 -18.91
N HIS A 675 26.49 -11.71 -18.50
CA HIS A 675 26.73 -11.40 -17.09
C HIS A 675 25.51 -10.74 -16.44
N VAL A 676 24.88 -11.44 -15.48
CA VAL A 676 23.67 -10.98 -14.80
C VAL A 676 23.83 -11.10 -13.29
N ALA A 677 23.42 -10.06 -12.55
CA ALA A 677 23.24 -10.12 -11.11
C ALA A 677 21.79 -10.46 -10.77
N VAL A 678 21.59 -11.45 -9.90
CA VAL A 678 20.29 -12.04 -9.58
C VAL A 678 20.07 -12.01 -8.08
N GLY A 679 18.98 -11.42 -7.62
CA GLY A 679 18.61 -11.39 -6.21
C GLY A 679 17.14 -11.72 -5.96
N GLY A 680 16.81 -12.43 -4.89
CA GLY A 680 15.39 -12.69 -4.58
C GLY A 680 14.58 -11.43 -4.26
N ILE A 681 15.22 -10.33 -3.84
CA ILE A 681 14.58 -9.00 -3.71
C ILE A 681 15.08 -8.05 -4.80
N THR A 682 16.40 -7.84 -4.88
CA THR A 682 17.01 -6.91 -5.84
C THR A 682 18.20 -7.54 -6.56
N GLY A 683 18.28 -7.39 -7.88
CA GLY A 683 19.44 -7.82 -8.65
C GLY A 683 20.70 -7.00 -8.34
N SER A 684 20.55 -5.76 -7.91
CA SER A 684 21.66 -4.84 -7.64
C SER A 684 21.69 -4.28 -6.22
N SER A 685 22.65 -3.39 -5.96
CA SER A 685 22.87 -2.79 -4.65
C SER A 685 21.69 -1.94 -4.19
N GLY A 686 21.40 -1.95 -2.88
CA GLY A 686 20.21 -1.32 -2.34
C GLY A 686 20.12 -1.37 -0.82
N SER A 687 19.41 -0.41 -0.21
CA SER A 687 19.07 -0.48 1.21
C SER A 687 17.76 -1.20 1.43
N MET A 688 17.74 -2.13 2.37
CA MET A 688 16.60 -3.01 2.56
C MET A 688 16.31 -3.29 4.04
N ARG A 689 15.02 -3.34 4.40
CA ARG A 689 14.55 -3.65 5.75
C ARG A 689 13.28 -4.47 5.72
N GLY A 690 13.21 -5.58 6.47
CA GLY A 690 11.94 -6.29 6.64
C GLY A 690 11.52 -7.13 5.44
N ASN A 691 12.40 -7.37 4.46
CA ASN A 691 12.01 -8.06 3.23
C ASN A 691 12.07 -9.58 3.39
N ARG A 692 11.27 -10.29 2.61
CA ARG A 692 11.22 -11.76 2.67
C ARG A 692 11.17 -12.41 1.29
N VAL A 693 12.00 -13.42 1.09
CA VAL A 693 11.93 -14.34 -0.04
C VAL A 693 11.48 -15.68 0.50
N TYR A 694 10.36 -16.20 0.00
CA TYR A 694 9.76 -17.44 0.50
C TYR A 694 10.34 -18.67 -0.20
N ASP A 695 10.20 -19.83 0.43
CA ASP A 695 10.60 -21.16 -0.10
C ASP A 695 9.97 -21.51 -1.45
N THR A 696 8.77 -21.01 -1.71
CA THR A 696 8.05 -21.07 -2.99
C THR A 696 8.74 -20.34 -4.15
N ALA A 697 9.78 -19.55 -3.88
CA ALA A 697 10.49 -18.71 -4.84
C ALA A 697 11.91 -19.21 -5.15
N PRO A 698 12.09 -20.41 -5.75
CA PRO A 698 13.42 -20.90 -6.07
C PRO A 698 14.15 -19.97 -7.04
N ILE A 699 15.46 -19.83 -6.84
CA ILE A 699 16.33 -19.02 -7.69
C ILE A 699 17.22 -19.96 -8.49
N ASN A 700 16.97 -20.04 -9.79
CA ASN A 700 17.68 -20.91 -10.72
C ASN A 700 18.48 -20.08 -11.71
N VAL A 701 19.81 -20.23 -11.72
CA VAL A 701 20.70 -19.47 -12.60
C VAL A 701 21.64 -20.40 -13.34
N SER A 702 21.61 -20.37 -14.67
CA SER A 702 22.53 -21.13 -15.51
C SER A 702 23.19 -20.18 -16.52
N CYS A 703 24.38 -19.67 -16.19
CA CYS A 703 25.08 -18.70 -17.02
C CYS A 703 26.61 -18.79 -16.98
N LYS A 704 27.28 -18.20 -17.98
CA LYS A 704 28.75 -18.15 -18.06
C LYS A 704 29.38 -17.25 -16.99
N ALA A 705 28.66 -16.22 -16.54
CA ALA A 705 29.11 -15.26 -15.55
C ALA A 705 27.90 -14.69 -14.79
N GLY A 706 27.99 -14.55 -13.47
CA GLY A 706 26.84 -14.07 -12.68
C GLY A 706 27.13 -13.87 -11.21
N PHE A 707 26.31 -13.05 -10.57
CA PHE A 707 26.26 -12.89 -9.12
C PHE A 707 24.87 -13.25 -8.63
N VAL A 708 24.75 -14.27 -7.79
CA VAL A 708 23.46 -14.84 -7.38
C VAL A 708 23.33 -14.75 -5.87
N GLY A 709 22.34 -14.03 -5.37
CA GLY A 709 22.06 -13.91 -3.94
C GLY A 709 20.60 -14.19 -3.61
N GLY A 710 20.35 -14.72 -2.41
CA GLY A 710 18.96 -14.89 -1.95
C GLY A 710 18.23 -13.57 -1.74
N LEU A 711 18.93 -12.49 -1.36
CA LEU A 711 18.35 -11.14 -1.25
C LEU A 711 18.90 -10.18 -2.31
N LEU A 712 20.24 -10.06 -2.40
CA LEU A 712 20.92 -9.18 -3.37
C LEU A 712 21.84 -9.96 -4.30
N GLY A 713 21.72 -9.73 -5.60
CA GLY A 713 22.72 -10.22 -6.56
C GLY A 713 24.08 -9.55 -6.37
N PHE A 714 24.10 -8.22 -6.39
CA PHE A 714 25.31 -7.40 -6.26
C PHE A 714 25.15 -6.33 -5.17
N ALA A 715 26.21 -6.07 -4.41
CA ALA A 715 26.27 -5.03 -3.40
C ALA A 715 27.52 -4.16 -3.58
N ASP A 716 27.34 -2.84 -3.59
CA ASP A 716 28.42 -1.87 -3.82
C ASP A 716 28.90 -1.29 -2.49
N GLY A 717 30.02 -1.81 -2.00
CA GLY A 717 30.68 -1.32 -0.79
C GLY A 717 31.46 -0.01 -0.95
N ASN A 718 31.15 0.85 -1.93
CA ASN A 718 31.47 2.29 -1.88
C ASN A 718 30.33 3.14 -1.31
N SER A 719 29.12 2.59 -1.23
CA SER A 719 27.95 3.34 -0.79
C SER A 719 27.90 3.40 0.74
N GLN A 720 28.14 4.58 1.31
CA GLN A 720 28.16 4.81 2.78
C GLN A 720 26.81 4.62 3.49
N TYR A 721 25.74 4.28 2.75
CA TYR A 721 24.36 4.21 3.27
C TYR A 721 23.61 2.91 2.94
N GLN A 722 24.27 1.91 2.36
CA GLN A 722 23.64 0.61 2.12
C GLN A 722 23.49 -0.17 3.42
N TYR A 723 22.30 -0.71 3.67
CA TYR A 723 22.06 -1.61 4.80
C TYR A 723 21.11 -2.75 4.45
N ILE A 724 21.30 -3.90 5.11
CA ILE A 724 20.34 -5.01 5.12
C ILE A 724 19.93 -5.23 6.57
N ARG A 725 18.63 -5.10 6.86
CA ARG A 725 18.10 -5.24 8.22
C ARG A 725 16.88 -6.16 8.22
N THR A 726 16.74 -7.00 9.25
CA THR A 726 15.51 -7.75 9.51
C THR A 726 14.94 -8.41 8.26
N SER A 727 15.79 -9.01 7.41
CA SER A 727 15.40 -9.55 6.10
C SER A 727 15.71 -11.04 6.01
N TYR A 728 14.85 -11.78 5.34
CA TYR A 728 14.78 -13.24 5.39
C TYR A 728 14.77 -13.81 3.97
N CYS A 729 15.57 -14.84 3.73
CA CYS A 729 15.49 -15.63 2.50
C CYS A 729 15.34 -17.10 2.88
N GLU A 730 14.24 -17.71 2.45
CA GLU A 730 13.85 -19.10 2.74
C GLU A 730 13.90 -19.97 1.47
N ALA A 731 14.60 -19.51 0.42
CA ALA A 731 14.57 -20.12 -0.90
C ALA A 731 15.82 -20.98 -1.20
N ASP A 732 15.59 -22.05 -1.97
CA ASP A 732 16.65 -22.80 -2.62
C ASP A 732 17.28 -21.99 -3.76
N ILE A 733 18.61 -22.04 -3.83
CA ILE A 733 19.40 -21.36 -4.87
C ILE A 733 20.16 -22.43 -5.65
N THR A 734 19.82 -22.58 -6.93
CA THR A 734 20.55 -23.44 -7.85
C THR A 734 21.32 -22.58 -8.84
N ALA A 735 22.64 -22.79 -8.92
CA ALA A 735 23.50 -22.09 -9.83
C ALA A 735 24.39 -23.07 -10.61
N GLU A 736 24.39 -22.95 -11.93
CA GLU A 736 25.24 -23.72 -12.83
C GLU A 736 26.16 -22.77 -13.59
N ASN A 737 27.46 -23.05 -13.53
CA ASN A 737 28.43 -22.40 -14.40
C ASN A 737 28.62 -23.25 -15.66
N ILE A 738 28.10 -22.77 -16.78
CA ILE A 738 28.16 -23.46 -18.07
C ILE A 738 29.52 -23.32 -18.80
N TRP A 739 30.57 -22.80 -18.15
CA TRP A 739 31.93 -22.65 -18.72
C TRP A 739 33.06 -23.13 -17.79
N ASP A 740 33.96 -23.96 -18.33
CA ASP A 740 35.09 -24.61 -17.62
C ASP A 740 36.43 -23.85 -17.70
N THR A 741 36.45 -22.52 -17.48
CA THR A 741 37.71 -21.75 -17.51
C THR A 741 37.74 -20.71 -16.40
N ASN A 742 38.93 -20.53 -15.82
CA ASN A 742 39.23 -19.61 -14.71
C ASN A 742 38.90 -18.11 -14.95
N ARG A 743 38.40 -17.73 -16.13
CA ARG A 743 38.30 -16.34 -16.59
C ARG A 743 37.01 -15.64 -16.16
N TYR A 744 35.91 -16.38 -15.94
CA TYR A 744 34.60 -15.83 -15.54
C TYR A 744 34.10 -16.57 -14.29
N LYS A 745 33.85 -15.84 -13.20
CA LYS A 745 33.52 -16.42 -11.89
C LYS A 745 32.05 -16.18 -11.56
N VAL A 746 31.24 -17.24 -11.57
CA VAL A 746 29.91 -17.22 -10.94
C VAL A 746 30.08 -17.19 -9.42
N CYS A 747 29.38 -16.29 -8.75
CA CYS A 747 29.40 -16.15 -7.29
C CYS A 747 27.99 -16.37 -6.74
N VAL A 748 27.85 -17.23 -5.73
CA VAL A 748 26.56 -17.65 -5.19
C VAL A 748 26.54 -17.49 -3.67
N GLY A 749 25.63 -16.67 -3.17
CA GLY A 749 25.47 -16.38 -1.75
C GLY A 749 24.05 -16.62 -1.26
N GLY A 750 23.89 -17.14 -0.03
CA GLY A 750 22.56 -17.28 0.57
C GLY A 750 21.84 -15.95 0.78
N LEU A 751 22.57 -14.86 1.09
CA LEU A 751 21.99 -13.51 1.15
C LEU A 751 22.50 -12.59 0.04
N ILE A 752 23.81 -12.56 -0.21
CA ILE A 752 24.46 -11.64 -1.14
C ILE A 752 25.33 -12.41 -2.14
N GLY A 753 25.10 -12.26 -3.44
CA GLY A 753 25.93 -12.92 -4.46
C GLY A 753 27.36 -12.40 -4.49
N TYR A 754 27.53 -11.10 -4.73
CA TYR A 754 28.84 -10.46 -4.76
C TYR A 754 28.85 -9.13 -3.99
N PHE A 755 29.89 -8.95 -3.19
CA PHE A 755 30.12 -7.76 -2.40
C PHE A 755 31.39 -7.01 -2.86
N ALA A 756 31.22 -5.86 -3.52
CA ALA A 756 32.35 -5.03 -3.99
C ALA A 756 32.95 -4.21 -2.84
N THR A 757 34.26 -3.97 -2.84
CA THR A 757 34.92 -3.03 -1.92
C THR A 757 35.58 -1.88 -2.68
N GLY A 758 35.37 -0.66 -2.20
CA GLY A 758 36.03 0.53 -2.71
C GLY A 758 37.54 0.58 -2.52
N ALA A 759 38.23 1.33 -3.39
CA ALA A 759 39.64 1.70 -3.24
C ALA A 759 39.87 2.81 -2.18
N THR A 760 38.81 3.48 -1.74
CA THR A 760 38.85 4.56 -0.75
C THR A 760 38.58 3.98 0.65
N GLY A 761 39.51 4.14 1.59
CA GLY A 761 39.51 3.57 2.94
C GLY A 761 38.39 4.02 3.91
N SER A 762 37.19 4.28 3.42
CA SER A 762 35.99 4.52 4.22
C SER A 762 35.22 3.21 4.37
N TYR A 763 34.99 2.74 5.59
CA TYR A 763 34.30 1.48 5.91
C TYR A 763 32.77 1.63 5.78
N PRO A 764 32.10 1.07 4.76
CA PRO A 764 30.65 0.94 4.79
C PRO A 764 30.30 -0.36 5.50
N SER A 765 29.65 -0.27 6.66
CA SER A 765 28.99 -1.38 7.32
C SER A 765 27.65 -1.63 6.63
N LEU A 766 27.56 -2.65 5.77
CA LEU A 766 26.28 -3.05 5.17
C LEU A 766 25.28 -3.61 6.19
N ILE A 767 25.75 -3.87 7.40
CA ILE A 767 24.95 -4.26 8.55
C ILE A 767 25.42 -3.33 9.67
N PRO A 768 24.63 -2.33 10.08
CA PRO A 768 25.12 -1.28 10.96
C PRO A 768 25.41 -1.80 12.37
N TYR A 769 26.46 -1.22 12.97
CA TYR A 769 26.98 -1.49 14.32
C TYR A 769 26.04 -1.10 15.49
N SER A 770 24.77 -0.77 15.25
CA SER A 770 23.88 -0.17 16.26
C SER A 770 23.16 -1.22 17.13
N SER A 771 23.00 -0.92 18.42
CA SER A 771 22.33 -1.67 19.49
C SER A 771 20.83 -2.02 19.29
N ASP A 772 20.29 -1.85 18.08
CA ASP A 772 18.95 -2.31 17.72
C ASP A 772 19.05 -3.75 17.21
N THR A 773 18.23 -4.66 17.73
CA THR A 773 18.20 -6.09 17.40
C THR A 773 17.85 -6.35 15.93
N GLN A 774 18.85 -6.23 15.04
CA GLN A 774 18.71 -6.42 13.60
C GLN A 774 19.25 -7.81 13.22
N ARG A 775 18.37 -8.75 12.84
CA ARG A 775 18.74 -10.13 12.44
C ARG A 775 18.40 -10.38 10.98
N CYS A 776 19.33 -10.89 10.17
CA CYS A 776 19.05 -11.35 8.81
C CYS A 776 19.20 -12.86 8.73
N HIS A 777 18.30 -13.55 8.04
CA HIS A 777 18.23 -15.01 8.04
C HIS A 777 18.31 -15.57 6.62
N TYR A 778 19.11 -16.61 6.43
CA TYR A 778 19.04 -17.49 5.25
C TYR A 778 18.69 -18.91 5.68
N THR A 779 17.68 -19.49 5.02
CA THR A 779 17.24 -20.88 5.16
C THR A 779 17.09 -21.44 3.75
N GLY A 780 17.85 -22.46 3.37
CA GLY A 780 17.70 -23.06 2.03
C GLY A 780 18.95 -23.80 1.58
N ASN A 781 18.84 -24.50 0.46
CA ASN A 781 19.95 -25.24 -0.13
C ASN A 781 20.60 -24.43 -1.24
N ILE A 782 21.93 -24.47 -1.29
CA ILE A 782 22.70 -23.96 -2.43
C ILE A 782 23.24 -25.15 -3.21
N VAL A 783 22.77 -25.32 -4.44
CA VAL A 783 23.27 -26.33 -5.38
C VAL A 783 24.14 -25.64 -6.42
N SER A 784 25.37 -26.12 -6.57
CA SER A 784 26.39 -25.53 -7.43
C SER A 784 27.12 -26.57 -8.28
N THR A 785 27.20 -26.33 -9.59
CA THR A 785 27.90 -27.20 -10.55
C THR A 785 28.93 -26.39 -11.36
N GLY A 786 30.16 -26.91 -11.47
CA GLY A 786 31.28 -26.23 -12.15
C GLY A 786 32.13 -25.33 -11.24
N GLN A 787 33.12 -24.62 -11.81
CA GLN A 787 34.04 -23.77 -11.04
C GLN A 787 33.36 -22.46 -10.63
N MET A 788 33.00 -22.32 -9.34
CA MET A 788 32.33 -21.12 -8.81
C MET A 788 32.69 -20.83 -7.34
N LYS A 789 32.43 -19.59 -6.91
CA LYS A 789 32.55 -19.18 -5.51
C LYS A 789 31.20 -19.27 -4.83
N VAL A 790 31.13 -19.96 -3.70
CA VAL A 790 29.87 -20.22 -2.99
C VAL A 790 30.04 -19.98 -1.50
N GLY A 791 29.10 -19.27 -0.89
CA GLY A 791 29.02 -19.09 0.57
C GLY A 791 27.59 -18.98 1.05
N MET A 792 27.31 -19.40 2.29
CA MET A 792 25.93 -19.40 2.80
C MET A 792 25.41 -18.01 3.17
N VAL A 793 26.29 -17.01 3.29
CA VAL A 793 25.90 -15.60 3.50
C VAL A 793 26.27 -14.77 2.28
N ILE A 794 27.56 -14.78 1.93
CA ILE A 794 28.11 -14.01 0.81
C ILE A 794 28.84 -14.96 -0.13
N GLY A 795 28.57 -14.87 -1.43
CA GLY A 795 29.24 -15.69 -2.44
C GLY A 795 30.70 -15.28 -2.66
N GLN A 796 30.95 -13.98 -2.82
CA GLN A 796 32.30 -13.42 -2.89
C GLN A 796 32.40 -12.02 -2.30
N ILE A 797 33.50 -11.74 -1.59
CA ILE A 797 33.96 -10.40 -1.22
C ILE A 797 35.08 -9.97 -2.20
N GLY A 798 34.99 -8.75 -2.73
CA GLY A 798 36.05 -8.11 -3.51
C GLY A 798 37.08 -7.38 -2.63
N GLY A 799 38.29 -7.15 -3.15
CA GLY A 799 39.36 -6.33 -2.53
C GLY A 799 40.08 -6.93 -1.30
N ASN A 800 40.95 -6.12 -0.68
CA ASN A 800 41.91 -6.55 0.36
C ASN A 800 41.58 -6.06 1.79
N ASN A 801 40.41 -5.45 2.01
CA ASN A 801 40.09 -4.80 3.30
C ASN A 801 39.26 -5.72 4.20
N GLU A 802 39.62 -5.77 5.49
CA GLU A 802 38.85 -6.45 6.55
C GLU A 802 37.46 -5.83 6.72
N LYS A 803 36.41 -6.65 6.88
CA LYS A 803 35.04 -6.19 7.15
C LYS A 803 34.32 -7.09 8.16
N VAL A 804 33.55 -6.46 9.04
CA VAL A 804 32.72 -7.12 10.06
C VAL A 804 31.28 -7.22 9.55
N PHE A 805 30.71 -8.42 9.57
CA PHE A 805 29.31 -8.70 9.23
C PHE A 805 28.59 -9.25 10.47
N GLY A 806 27.64 -8.48 11.00
CA GLY A 806 26.95 -8.82 12.26
C GLY A 806 27.81 -8.61 13.50
N THR A 807 27.20 -8.78 14.67
CA THR A 807 27.89 -8.76 15.98
C THR A 807 27.47 -9.98 16.81
N ALA A 808 28.14 -10.25 17.93
CA ALA A 808 27.69 -11.27 18.89
C ALA A 808 26.24 -11.02 19.38
N GLU A 809 25.80 -9.76 19.44
CA GLU A 809 24.46 -9.36 19.89
C GLU A 809 23.41 -9.41 18.75
N THR A 810 23.87 -9.39 17.50
CA THR A 810 23.06 -9.37 16.26
C THR A 810 23.64 -10.31 15.20
N PRO A 811 23.58 -11.63 15.42
CA PRO A 811 24.11 -12.60 14.48
C PRO A 811 23.26 -12.68 13.20
N ILE A 812 23.91 -13.06 12.10
CA ILE A 812 23.22 -13.50 10.88
C ILE A 812 22.92 -14.99 11.06
N LEU A 813 21.64 -15.37 11.01
CA LEU A 813 21.25 -16.77 11.11
C LEU A 813 21.30 -17.43 9.74
N VAL A 814 21.88 -18.62 9.68
CA VAL A 814 22.11 -19.36 8.45
C VAL A 814 21.80 -20.82 8.71
N THR A 815 20.86 -21.37 7.96
CA THR A 815 20.47 -22.79 8.03
C THR A 815 20.34 -23.35 6.62
N GLY A 816 20.76 -24.60 6.42
CA GLY A 816 20.73 -25.25 5.10
C GLY A 816 22.03 -25.90 4.70
N THR A 817 22.13 -26.32 3.44
CA THR A 817 23.27 -27.09 2.94
C THR A 817 23.87 -26.48 1.68
N ILE A 818 25.18 -26.69 1.47
CA ILE A 818 25.84 -26.42 0.19
C ILE A 818 26.18 -27.75 -0.45
N HIS A 819 25.64 -28.00 -1.64
CA HIS A 819 25.99 -29.12 -2.50
C HIS A 819 26.86 -28.62 -3.67
N ARG A 820 28.12 -29.06 -3.72
CA ARG A 820 29.09 -28.75 -4.80
C ARG A 820 29.42 -30.00 -5.61
N TRP A 821 29.34 -29.91 -6.93
CA TRP A 821 29.73 -30.99 -7.85
C TRP A 821 30.92 -30.55 -8.73
N GLY A 822 32.09 -31.23 -8.62
CA GLY A 822 33.31 -31.01 -9.44
C GLY A 822 34.56 -30.52 -8.69
N TYR A 823 35.77 -30.89 -9.13
CA TYR A 823 37.09 -30.65 -8.48
C TYR A 823 37.98 -29.75 -9.38
N ASP A 824 38.68 -28.73 -8.82
CA ASP A 824 40.15 -28.59 -9.01
C ASP A 824 40.83 -27.64 -8.00
N ALA A 825 42.07 -27.99 -7.64
CA ALA A 825 42.81 -27.61 -6.43
C ALA A 825 43.71 -26.35 -6.55
N ASP A 826 43.69 -25.61 -7.67
CA ASP A 826 44.76 -24.65 -8.01
C ASP A 826 44.38 -23.16 -8.02
N ASN A 827 43.23 -22.77 -7.45
CA ASN A 827 42.86 -21.34 -7.35
C ASN A 827 42.55 -20.90 -5.91
N ALA A 828 43.54 -21.10 -5.04
CA ALA A 828 43.62 -20.49 -3.73
C ALA A 828 43.89 -18.96 -3.85
N MET A 829 42.85 -18.18 -4.09
CA MET A 829 42.73 -16.89 -3.40
C MET A 829 42.00 -17.20 -2.09
N SER A 830 42.77 -17.21 -1.00
CA SER A 830 42.35 -17.00 0.40
C SER A 830 40.86 -17.25 0.69
N GLU A 831 40.55 -18.51 1.01
CA GLU A 831 39.40 -19.03 1.80
C GLU A 831 38.01 -18.44 1.48
N PRO A 832 37.10 -19.17 0.80
CA PRO A 832 35.66 -18.86 0.83
C PRO A 832 35.15 -18.90 2.29
N LEU A 833 34.29 -17.95 2.68
CA LEU A 833 33.69 -17.92 4.03
C LEU A 833 32.67 -19.08 4.16
N MET A 834 33.17 -20.26 4.52
CA MET A 834 32.38 -21.45 4.77
C MET A 834 31.85 -21.39 6.21
N ILE A 835 30.56 -21.09 6.38
CA ILE A 835 29.85 -21.30 7.64
C ILE A 835 29.05 -22.59 7.46
N ASN A 836 29.45 -23.69 8.11
CA ASN A 836 28.68 -24.93 8.13
C ASN A 836 28.34 -25.28 9.58
N SER A 837 27.07 -25.63 9.84
CA SER A 837 26.53 -26.01 11.15
C SER A 837 27.07 -27.34 11.71
N SER A 838 27.86 -28.10 10.95
CA SER A 838 28.21 -29.48 11.30
C SER A 838 29.66 -29.75 11.76
N ASN A 839 30.55 -28.74 11.88
CA ASN A 839 31.85 -28.90 12.56
C ASN A 839 32.36 -27.57 13.14
N VAL A 840 32.09 -27.35 14.43
CA VAL A 840 32.69 -26.26 15.22
C VAL A 840 33.95 -26.80 15.91
N GLU A 841 35.02 -27.04 15.15
CA GLU A 841 36.40 -26.99 15.64
C GLU A 841 37.33 -26.53 14.50
N GLU A 842 37.97 -25.38 14.72
CA GLU A 842 39.26 -24.91 14.17
C GLU A 842 39.67 -25.33 12.73
N TYR A 843 39.54 -24.43 11.75
CA TYR A 843 40.38 -24.46 10.54
C TYR A 843 41.20 -23.17 10.45
N ALA A 844 42.44 -23.28 10.94
CA ALA A 844 43.50 -22.31 10.72
C ALA A 844 44.20 -22.63 9.40
N ILE A 845 44.27 -21.66 8.47
CA ILE A 845 45.37 -21.61 7.49
C ILE A 845 46.08 -20.27 7.64
N GLY A 846 47.25 -20.32 8.30
CA GLY A 846 48.23 -19.23 8.30
C GLY A 846 48.81 -19.05 6.89
N SER A 847 49.20 -17.84 6.48
CA SER A 847 50.23 -17.08 7.17
C SER A 847 50.08 -15.56 6.97
N THR A 848 50.29 -14.85 8.08
CA THR A 848 50.46 -13.40 8.25
C THR A 848 49.24 -12.48 8.13
N ALA A 849 48.45 -12.56 9.22
CA ALA A 849 47.95 -11.45 10.07
C ALA A 849 46.78 -10.57 9.57
N GLY A 850 45.57 -11.00 9.94
CA GLY A 850 44.34 -10.21 10.09
C GLY A 850 43.16 -11.11 10.47
N THR A 851 42.72 -11.08 11.74
CA THR A 851 41.75 -12.03 12.31
C THR A 851 40.30 -11.53 12.12
N VAL A 852 39.45 -12.30 11.45
CA VAL A 852 37.98 -12.09 11.42
C VAL A 852 37.36 -12.88 12.58
N THR A 853 36.81 -12.20 13.58
CA THR A 853 36.02 -12.84 14.65
C THR A 853 34.57 -13.00 14.17
N ILE A 854 34.18 -14.21 13.80
CA ILE A 854 32.79 -14.59 13.56
C ILE A 854 32.28 -15.28 14.82
N TYR A 855 31.26 -14.70 15.46
CA TYR A 855 30.49 -15.41 16.47
C TYR A 855 29.47 -16.29 15.73
N VAL A 856 29.84 -17.55 15.49
CA VAL A 856 28.88 -18.59 15.15
C VAL A 856 28.35 -19.12 16.48
N GLU A 857 27.21 -18.64 16.93
CA GLU A 857 26.44 -19.47 17.87
C GLU A 857 26.05 -20.73 17.10
N SER A 858 26.32 -21.90 17.69
CA SER A 858 25.63 -23.13 17.31
C SER A 858 24.17 -22.78 17.18
N SER A 859 23.56 -23.07 16.02
CA SER A 859 22.14 -22.84 15.79
C SER A 859 21.36 -23.21 17.04
N ALA A 860 20.86 -22.21 17.78
CA ALA A 860 19.66 -22.45 18.54
C ALA A 860 18.61 -22.73 17.46
N SER A 861 18.36 -24.00 17.20
CA SER A 861 17.25 -24.39 16.34
C SER A 861 16.01 -23.75 16.94
N ALA A 862 15.32 -22.95 16.13
CA ALA A 862 14.20 -22.18 16.60
C ALA A 862 12.92 -22.98 16.40
N LEU A 863 12.11 -23.10 17.44
CA LEU A 863 10.84 -23.83 17.40
C LEU A 863 9.68 -22.84 17.18
N ASN A 864 8.91 -23.03 16.12
CA ASN A 864 7.77 -22.18 15.76
C ASN A 864 6.49 -22.69 16.43
N LEU A 865 5.93 -21.85 17.30
CA LEU A 865 4.75 -22.15 18.12
C LEU A 865 3.53 -21.40 17.58
N MET A 866 2.37 -22.04 17.62
CA MET A 866 1.09 -21.39 17.35
C MET A 866 0.04 -21.74 18.41
N SER A 867 -0.81 -20.77 18.78
CA SER A 867 -2.06 -21.00 19.50
C SER A 867 -3.22 -20.49 18.66
N PHE A 868 -4.25 -21.31 18.46
CA PHE A 868 -5.41 -20.92 17.66
C PHE A 868 -6.70 -21.61 18.09
N ASN A 869 -7.67 -20.82 18.55
CA ASN A 869 -9.05 -21.26 18.75
C ASN A 869 -9.74 -21.30 17.38
N ILE A 870 -10.08 -22.50 16.90
CA ILE A 870 -10.61 -22.72 15.55
C ILE A 870 -12.13 -22.63 15.46
N ARG A 871 -12.83 -22.52 16.60
CA ARG A 871 -14.29 -22.49 16.68
C ARG A 871 -14.95 -23.65 15.93
N GLY A 872 -14.86 -24.87 16.43
CA GLY A 872 -15.29 -26.10 15.73
C GLY A 872 -16.82 -26.33 15.59
N SER A 873 -17.63 -25.27 15.70
CA SER A 873 -19.10 -25.30 15.67
C SER A 873 -19.69 -25.27 14.25
N SER A 874 -21.00 -25.02 14.09
CA SER A 874 -21.74 -25.14 12.82
C SER A 874 -21.23 -24.25 11.67
N THR A 875 -20.34 -23.29 11.94
CA THR A 875 -19.71 -22.42 10.92
C THR A 875 -18.37 -22.97 10.41
N TRP A 876 -17.90 -24.12 10.91
CA TRP A 876 -16.63 -24.75 10.53
C TRP A 876 -16.51 -25.03 9.02
N SER A 877 -17.59 -25.51 8.38
CA SER A 877 -17.57 -25.97 7.00
C SER A 877 -17.09 -24.92 5.98
N ALA A 878 -17.40 -23.63 6.21
CA ALA A 878 -17.01 -22.54 5.32
C ALA A 878 -15.55 -22.07 5.54
N ARG A 879 -14.96 -22.37 6.71
CA ARG A 879 -13.65 -21.84 7.13
C ARG A 879 -12.52 -22.88 7.02
N LYS A 880 -12.85 -24.17 7.02
CA LYS A 880 -11.89 -25.27 7.08
C LYS A 880 -10.79 -25.24 6.01
N SER A 881 -11.11 -24.81 4.78
CA SER A 881 -10.12 -24.69 3.69
C SER A 881 -9.11 -23.57 3.97
N GLY A 882 -9.59 -22.39 4.35
CA GLY A 882 -8.71 -21.26 4.70
C GLY A 882 -7.84 -21.54 5.92
N ILE A 883 -8.34 -22.29 6.92
CA ILE A 883 -7.53 -22.72 8.07
C ILE A 883 -6.41 -23.68 7.64
N VAL A 884 -6.69 -24.64 6.76
CA VAL A 884 -5.66 -25.54 6.21
C VAL A 884 -4.64 -24.78 5.37
N GLU A 885 -5.10 -23.84 4.53
CA GLU A 885 -4.24 -22.97 3.73
C GLU A 885 -3.28 -22.16 4.64
N MET A 886 -3.82 -21.56 5.70
CA MET A 886 -3.04 -20.85 6.71
C MET A 886 -2.03 -21.75 7.41
N PHE A 887 -2.41 -22.96 7.84
CA PHE A 887 -1.46 -23.88 8.47
C PHE A 887 -0.34 -24.33 7.52
N LYS A 888 -0.63 -24.52 6.23
CA LYS A 888 0.40 -24.85 5.23
C LYS A 888 1.35 -23.68 4.96
N ASP A 889 0.81 -22.48 4.85
CA ASP A 889 1.59 -21.27 4.55
C ASP A 889 2.43 -20.81 5.75
N GLN A 890 1.85 -20.80 6.95
CA GLN A 890 2.54 -20.37 8.17
C GLN A 890 3.45 -21.48 8.74
N SER A 891 3.20 -22.73 8.37
CA SER A 891 4.01 -23.92 8.71
C SER A 891 4.54 -23.94 10.17
N PRO A 892 3.68 -23.81 11.21
CA PRO A 892 4.11 -23.90 12.60
C PRO A 892 4.61 -25.30 12.96
N ASP A 893 5.64 -25.42 13.81
CA ASP A 893 6.18 -26.72 14.21
C ASP A 893 5.27 -27.43 15.22
N ILE A 894 4.61 -26.66 16.09
CA ILE A 894 3.63 -27.17 17.06
C ILE A 894 2.51 -26.14 17.30
N ILE A 895 1.27 -26.64 17.34
CA ILE A 895 0.03 -25.88 17.42
C ILE A 895 -0.80 -26.36 18.60
N GLY A 896 -1.18 -25.45 19.48
CA GLY A 896 -2.28 -25.64 20.42
C GLY A 896 -3.59 -25.21 19.79
N ILE A 897 -4.52 -26.15 19.62
CA ILE A 897 -5.84 -25.92 19.01
C ILE A 897 -6.92 -25.99 20.09
N GLN A 898 -7.81 -25.00 20.14
CA GLN A 898 -8.96 -24.95 21.06
C GLN A 898 -10.31 -25.04 20.30
N GLU A 899 -11.38 -25.41 21.01
CA GLU A 899 -12.75 -25.60 20.48
C GLU A 899 -12.83 -26.64 19.36
N VAL A 900 -12.16 -27.78 19.53
CA VAL A 900 -12.33 -28.95 18.66
C VAL A 900 -13.59 -29.73 19.09
N ASP A 901 -14.74 -29.07 18.99
CA ASP A 901 -16.03 -29.41 19.59
C ASP A 901 -16.64 -30.74 19.12
N ASN A 902 -16.14 -31.30 18.02
CA ASN A 902 -16.49 -32.62 17.53
C ASN A 902 -15.29 -33.22 16.76
N ILE A 903 -15.44 -34.44 16.23
CA ILE A 903 -14.34 -35.16 15.58
C ILE A 903 -14.03 -34.65 14.16
N GLU A 904 -14.98 -33.98 13.49
CA GLU A 904 -14.86 -33.58 12.09
C GLU A 904 -13.71 -32.57 11.85
N PRO A 905 -13.55 -31.46 12.62
CA PRO A 905 -12.41 -30.57 12.43
C PRO A 905 -11.07 -31.31 12.59
N TRP A 906 -10.99 -32.25 13.53
CA TRP A 906 -9.78 -33.03 13.76
C TRP A 906 -9.45 -33.96 12.59
N GLU A 907 -10.40 -34.77 12.15
CA GLU A 907 -10.24 -35.68 11.01
C GLU A 907 -9.93 -34.90 9.72
N TYR A 908 -10.59 -33.76 9.52
CA TYR A 908 -10.32 -32.91 8.37
C TYR A 908 -8.90 -32.36 8.40
N LEU A 909 -8.48 -31.70 9.49
CA LEU A 909 -7.13 -31.14 9.60
C LEU A 909 -6.06 -32.21 9.41
N THR A 910 -6.19 -33.36 10.10
CA THR A 910 -5.22 -34.46 9.99
C THR A 910 -5.23 -35.16 8.62
N SER A 911 -6.36 -35.12 7.89
CA SER A 911 -6.40 -35.63 6.50
C SER A 911 -5.74 -34.69 5.49
N GLN A 912 -5.77 -33.37 5.73
CA GLN A 912 -5.28 -32.36 4.79
C GLN A 912 -3.83 -31.94 5.02
N LEU A 913 -3.28 -32.26 6.20
CA LEU A 913 -1.94 -31.91 6.66
C LEU A 913 -1.13 -33.19 6.89
N SER A 914 -0.71 -33.83 5.80
CA SER A 914 -0.05 -35.15 5.83
C SER A 914 1.32 -35.15 6.51
N ASP A 915 1.97 -34.00 6.63
CA ASP A 915 3.22 -33.77 7.34
C ASP A 915 3.03 -33.51 8.85
N TYR A 916 1.78 -33.34 9.28
CA TYR A 916 1.41 -33.13 10.67
C TYR A 916 0.86 -34.41 11.32
N SER A 917 1.14 -34.55 12.61
CA SER A 917 0.51 -35.53 13.48
C SER A 917 -0.02 -34.80 14.72
N GLY A 918 -0.67 -35.49 15.63
CA GLY A 918 -1.16 -34.83 16.83
C GLY A 918 -1.82 -35.72 17.86
N PHE A 919 -2.16 -35.10 18.98
CA PHE A 919 -2.86 -35.71 20.10
C PHE A 919 -4.12 -34.91 20.41
N ARG A 920 -5.27 -35.56 20.26
CA ARG A 920 -6.58 -35.07 20.72
C ARG A 920 -7.13 -36.11 21.70
N PRO A 921 -7.41 -35.74 22.97
CA PRO A 921 -8.12 -36.64 23.86
C PRO A 921 -9.51 -36.90 23.26
N GLY A 922 -10.07 -38.09 23.47
CA GLY A 922 -11.37 -38.50 22.88
C GLY A 922 -12.61 -37.72 23.38
N ILE A 923 -12.41 -36.51 23.90
CA ILE A 923 -13.39 -35.60 24.49
C ILE A 923 -13.39 -34.26 23.75
N LYS A 924 -14.43 -33.44 23.92
CA LYS A 924 -14.66 -32.21 23.18
C LYS A 924 -13.95 -31.01 23.81
N THR A 925 -12.67 -30.75 23.52
CA THR A 925 -12.02 -29.55 24.06
C THR A 925 -10.86 -29.05 23.20
N ASN A 926 -9.65 -29.59 23.41
CA ASN A 926 -8.37 -29.04 22.98
C ASN A 926 -7.52 -30.13 22.35
N ALA A 927 -6.63 -29.77 21.43
CA ALA A 927 -5.73 -30.71 20.78
C ALA A 927 -4.34 -30.11 20.57
N ILE A 928 -3.35 -30.98 20.40
CA ILE A 928 -1.99 -30.59 20.00
C ILE A 928 -1.77 -31.16 18.60
N LEU A 929 -1.41 -30.30 17.65
CA LEU A 929 -0.98 -30.69 16.30
C LEU A 929 0.49 -30.29 16.13
N TYR A 930 1.30 -31.08 15.42
CA TYR A 930 2.73 -30.82 15.27
C TYR A 930 3.27 -31.37 13.97
N LYS A 931 4.32 -30.74 13.46
CA LYS A 931 5.03 -31.16 12.26
C LYS A 931 5.99 -32.29 12.59
N THR A 932 5.80 -33.44 11.96
CA THR A 932 6.55 -34.66 12.28
C THR A 932 8.04 -34.58 11.96
N SER A 933 8.45 -33.65 11.08
CA SER A 933 9.85 -33.37 10.76
C SER A 933 10.57 -32.47 11.78
N ALA A 934 9.82 -31.77 12.64
CA ALA A 934 10.37 -30.80 13.60
C ALA A 934 10.24 -31.25 15.05
N VAL A 935 9.18 -32.00 15.38
CA VAL A 935 8.85 -32.36 16.76
C VAL A 935 8.60 -33.85 16.90
N GLU A 936 9.15 -34.44 17.96
CA GLU A 936 8.73 -35.75 18.49
C GLU A 936 7.89 -35.55 19.77
N LEU A 937 6.69 -36.15 19.81
CA LEU A 937 5.80 -36.08 20.97
C LEU A 937 5.78 -37.39 21.76
N SER A 938 5.85 -37.27 23.10
CA SER A 938 5.80 -38.39 24.03
C SER A 938 5.08 -38.00 25.33
N LYS A 939 4.74 -38.98 26.17
CA LYS A 939 4.06 -38.77 27.47
C LYS A 939 2.85 -37.81 27.38
N THR A 940 2.01 -38.03 26.38
CA THR A 940 0.80 -37.24 26.14
C THR A 940 -0.29 -37.58 27.15
N GLY A 941 -1.05 -36.59 27.59
CA GLY A 941 -2.21 -36.80 28.45
C GLY A 941 -3.09 -35.55 28.55
N PHE A 942 -4.13 -35.63 29.37
CA PHE A 942 -5.01 -34.50 29.65
C PHE A 942 -5.54 -34.57 31.08
N PHE A 943 -6.09 -33.46 31.57
CA PHE A 943 -6.84 -33.38 32.82
C PHE A 943 -7.93 -32.30 32.74
N TYR A 944 -8.97 -32.43 33.56
CA TYR A 944 -10.06 -31.46 33.62
C TYR A 944 -9.68 -30.25 34.49
N LEU A 945 -10.12 -29.06 34.10
CA LEU A 945 -10.01 -27.84 34.89
C LEU A 945 -11.28 -27.70 35.74
N GLY A 946 -11.22 -28.20 36.97
CA GLY A 946 -12.37 -28.28 37.85
C GLY A 946 -11.97 -28.63 39.28
N THR A 947 -12.97 -28.83 40.14
CA THR A 947 -12.74 -29.18 41.55
C THR A 947 -12.02 -30.53 41.74
N ASP A 948 -12.14 -31.43 40.77
CA ASP A 948 -11.45 -32.71 40.67
C ASP A 948 -10.86 -32.84 39.25
N TYR A 949 -9.53 -32.82 39.13
CA TYR A 949 -8.85 -32.86 37.83
C TYR A 949 -9.04 -34.17 37.05
N SER A 950 -9.62 -35.20 37.67
CA SER A 950 -9.87 -36.51 37.08
C SER A 950 -11.32 -36.74 36.64
N ALA A 951 -12.24 -35.85 37.01
CA ALA A 951 -13.68 -36.04 36.78
C ALA A 951 -14.20 -35.21 35.60
N SER A 952 -15.03 -35.82 34.76
CA SER A 952 -15.82 -35.13 33.73
C SER A 952 -17.14 -34.58 34.29
N GLY A 953 -17.81 -33.70 33.55
CA GLY A 953 -19.15 -33.20 33.84
C GLY A 953 -19.18 -31.73 34.22
N ALA A 954 -20.26 -31.03 33.83
CA ALA A 954 -20.50 -29.63 34.20
C ALA A 954 -20.51 -29.38 35.72
N ALA A 955 -20.85 -30.40 36.53
CA ALA A 955 -20.82 -30.31 38.00
C ALA A 955 -19.39 -30.21 38.57
N ASN A 956 -18.37 -30.61 37.82
CA ASN A 956 -16.98 -30.49 38.19
C ASN A 956 -16.34 -29.19 37.66
N SER A 957 -16.93 -28.56 36.65
CA SER A 957 -16.41 -27.32 36.06
C SER A 957 -16.67 -26.10 36.95
N TRP A 958 -15.78 -25.12 36.87
CA TRP A 958 -15.99 -23.80 37.44
C TRP A 958 -16.82 -22.87 36.55
N ASP A 959 -17.13 -23.24 35.30
CA ASP A 959 -18.12 -22.56 34.45
C ASP A 959 -19.16 -23.53 33.85
N SER A 960 -19.98 -23.05 32.91
CA SER A 960 -21.03 -23.85 32.27
C SER A 960 -20.50 -24.91 31.28
N TYR A 961 -19.18 -24.98 31.04
CA TYR A 961 -18.57 -25.83 30.04
C TYR A 961 -17.49 -26.72 30.65
N GLU A 962 -17.27 -27.91 30.08
CA GLU A 962 -16.11 -28.70 30.47
C GLU A 962 -14.84 -28.07 29.92
N ARG A 963 -13.85 -27.84 30.78
CA ARG A 963 -12.56 -27.24 30.43
C ARG A 963 -11.46 -28.25 30.70
N THR A 964 -10.42 -28.27 29.86
CA THR A 964 -9.31 -29.23 30.00
C THR A 964 -7.98 -28.61 29.64
N ALA A 965 -6.90 -29.14 30.22
CA ALA A 965 -5.55 -28.95 29.73
C ALA A 965 -5.04 -30.26 29.11
N VAL A 966 -4.45 -30.16 27.92
CA VAL A 966 -3.79 -31.25 27.19
C VAL A 966 -2.30 -31.00 27.25
N TYR A 967 -1.53 -32.02 27.63
CA TYR A 967 -0.10 -31.87 27.82
C TYR A 967 0.69 -32.96 27.10
N ALA A 968 1.96 -32.67 26.86
CA ALA A 968 2.91 -33.65 26.37
C ALA A 968 4.36 -33.25 26.67
N THR A 969 5.26 -34.23 26.59
CA THR A 969 6.70 -33.98 26.48
C THR A 969 7.05 -33.87 24.99
N VAL A 970 7.57 -32.71 24.61
CA VAL A 970 7.97 -32.36 23.25
C VAL A 970 9.48 -32.43 23.16
N ARG A 971 10.02 -33.12 22.16
CA ARG A 971 11.42 -33.03 21.79
C ARG A 971 11.52 -32.27 20.47
N ASP A 972 12.21 -31.14 20.49
CA ASP A 972 12.63 -30.48 19.25
C ASP A 972 13.70 -31.38 18.59
N ILE A 973 13.43 -31.83 17.37
CA ILE A 973 14.31 -32.75 16.64
C ILE A 973 15.63 -32.08 16.31
N ALA A 974 15.61 -30.78 16.00
CA ALA A 974 16.77 -30.07 15.48
C ALA A 974 17.75 -29.68 16.60
N THR A 975 17.28 -29.25 17.78
CA THR A 975 18.17 -29.07 18.95
C THR A 975 18.38 -30.33 19.78
N GLY A 976 17.43 -31.27 19.75
CA GLY A 976 17.33 -32.36 20.73
C GLY A 976 16.80 -31.93 22.11
N ASN A 977 16.43 -30.65 22.29
CA ASN A 977 15.91 -30.13 23.55
C ASN A 977 14.52 -30.69 23.86
N TYR A 978 14.24 -30.83 25.15
CA TYR A 978 12.94 -31.28 25.65
C TYR A 978 12.19 -30.13 26.31
N TYR A 979 10.89 -30.03 26.01
CA TYR A 979 9.95 -29.08 26.57
C TYR A 979 8.75 -29.81 27.15
N PHE A 980 8.16 -29.26 28.21
CA PHE A 980 6.84 -29.67 28.70
C PHE A 980 5.79 -28.74 28.11
N TYR A 981 5.02 -29.24 27.15
CA TYR A 981 4.05 -28.45 26.38
C TYR A 981 2.64 -28.66 26.94
N VAL A 982 1.90 -27.57 27.14
CA VAL A 982 0.52 -27.58 27.63
C VAL A 982 -0.33 -26.69 26.75
N ASN A 983 -1.42 -27.23 26.21
CA ASN A 983 -2.49 -26.49 25.54
C ASN A 983 -3.75 -26.50 26.41
N THR A 984 -4.43 -25.37 26.56
CA THR A 984 -5.60 -25.25 27.44
C THR A 984 -6.67 -24.30 26.92
N HIS A 985 -7.86 -24.39 27.51
CA HIS A 985 -8.95 -23.44 27.33
C HIS A 985 -9.59 -23.17 28.70
N PHE A 986 -9.42 -21.95 29.24
CA PHE A 986 -9.89 -21.61 30.59
C PHE A 986 -11.38 -21.29 30.67
N PRO A 987 -11.97 -21.36 31.89
CA PRO A 987 -13.32 -20.92 32.16
C PRO A 987 -13.56 -19.43 31.81
N LEU A 988 -14.81 -19.09 31.48
CA LEU A 988 -15.21 -17.70 31.17
C LEU A 988 -15.25 -16.77 32.40
N ASN A 989 -15.49 -17.32 33.59
CA ASN A 989 -15.59 -16.51 34.80
C ASN A 989 -14.26 -16.37 35.53
N GLN A 990 -14.07 -15.21 36.16
CA GLN A 990 -12.86 -14.82 36.87
C GLN A 990 -12.38 -15.85 37.91
N THR A 991 -13.29 -16.35 38.75
CA THR A 991 -12.96 -17.34 39.80
C THR A 991 -12.41 -18.63 39.18
N GLY A 992 -13.06 -19.10 38.11
CA GLY A 992 -12.62 -20.26 37.35
C GLY A 992 -11.25 -20.06 36.71
N GLN A 993 -10.93 -18.86 36.23
CA GLN A 993 -9.62 -18.53 35.65
C GLN A 993 -8.52 -18.61 36.71
N THR A 994 -8.71 -17.98 37.87
CA THR A 994 -7.75 -18.03 38.99
C THR A 994 -7.55 -19.45 39.51
N ASN A 995 -8.64 -20.21 39.70
CA ASN A 995 -8.56 -21.61 40.13
C ASN A 995 -7.87 -22.48 39.08
N SER A 996 -8.13 -22.24 37.79
CA SER A 996 -7.49 -22.97 36.69
C SER A 996 -6.01 -22.70 36.60
N ALA A 997 -5.57 -21.45 36.74
CA ALA A 997 -4.14 -21.11 36.79
C ALA A 997 -3.43 -21.83 37.95
N THR A 998 -4.03 -21.80 39.14
CA THR A 998 -3.49 -22.48 40.34
C THR A 998 -3.41 -24.00 40.14
N LEU A 999 -4.48 -24.62 39.64
CA LEU A 999 -4.50 -26.06 39.36
C LEU A 999 -3.47 -26.41 38.28
N LEU A 1000 -3.39 -25.64 37.21
CA LEU A 1000 -2.46 -25.85 36.10
C LEU A 1000 -1.01 -25.82 36.57
N GLU A 1001 -0.63 -24.86 37.43
CA GLU A 1001 0.71 -24.82 38.03
C GLU A 1001 1.01 -26.06 38.89
N SER A 1002 0.08 -26.48 39.75
CA SER A 1002 0.22 -27.69 40.56
C SER A 1002 0.42 -28.93 39.68
N ARG A 1003 -0.41 -29.07 38.64
CA ARG A 1003 -0.36 -30.22 37.73
C ARG A 1003 0.90 -30.22 36.87
N ILE A 1004 1.38 -29.07 36.41
CA ILE A 1004 2.67 -28.97 35.73
C ILE A 1004 3.79 -29.46 36.67
N GLY A 1005 3.79 -29.04 37.94
CA GLY A 1005 4.79 -29.48 38.92
C GLY A 1005 4.80 -30.99 39.16
N GLU A 1006 3.62 -31.62 39.18
CA GLU A 1006 3.46 -33.07 39.38
C GLU A 1006 3.81 -33.89 38.13
N LEU A 1007 3.42 -33.42 36.94
CA LEU A 1007 3.57 -34.16 35.68
C LEU A 1007 4.96 -33.96 35.05
N ASN A 1008 5.55 -32.77 35.17
CA ASN A 1008 6.87 -32.44 34.63
C ASN A 1008 8.00 -32.89 35.57
N THR A 1009 8.05 -34.20 35.85
CA THR A 1009 9.03 -34.83 36.77
C THR A 1009 10.49 -34.59 36.38
N ASN A 1010 10.76 -34.40 35.09
CA ASN A 1010 12.09 -34.11 34.55
C ASN A 1010 12.46 -32.62 34.58
N LYS A 1011 11.54 -31.75 35.01
CA LYS A 1011 11.72 -30.29 35.10
C LYS A 1011 12.15 -29.63 33.78
N TYR A 1012 11.59 -30.10 32.66
CA TYR A 1012 11.83 -29.48 31.37
C TYR A 1012 11.27 -28.04 31.33
N PRO A 1013 11.86 -27.12 30.55
CA PRO A 1013 11.26 -25.82 30.29
C PRO A 1013 9.83 -25.96 29.76
N VAL A 1014 8.92 -25.12 30.25
CA VAL A 1014 7.49 -25.22 29.99
C VAL A 1014 7.09 -24.27 28.87
N ILE A 1015 6.26 -24.76 27.95
CA ILE A 1015 5.54 -23.97 26.94
C ILE A 1015 4.05 -24.15 27.23
N LEU A 1016 3.35 -23.04 27.50
CA LEU A 1016 1.93 -23.02 27.84
C LEU A 1016 1.19 -22.14 26.83
N VAL A 1017 0.28 -22.73 26.08
CA VAL A 1017 -0.51 -22.07 25.05
C VAL A 1017 -2.01 -22.25 25.30
N GLY A 1018 -2.83 -21.38 24.73
CA GLY A 1018 -4.27 -21.56 24.81
C GLY A 1018 -5.10 -20.29 24.66
N ASP A 1019 -6.41 -20.50 24.68
CA ASP A 1019 -7.41 -19.48 24.93
C ASP A 1019 -7.68 -19.45 26.45
N PHE A 1020 -7.26 -18.38 27.11
CA PHE A 1020 -7.34 -18.30 28.55
C PHE A 1020 -8.60 -17.56 29.04
N ASN A 1021 -9.42 -17.01 28.14
CA ASN A 1021 -10.51 -16.09 28.49
C ASN A 1021 -10.08 -14.95 29.45
N CYS A 1022 -8.77 -14.74 29.64
CA CYS A 1022 -8.18 -13.93 30.71
C CYS A 1022 -7.16 -12.99 30.07
N VAL A 1023 -7.38 -11.67 30.18
CA VAL A 1023 -6.46 -10.66 29.65
C VAL A 1023 -5.15 -10.62 30.43
N TYR A 1024 -4.05 -10.19 29.80
CA TYR A 1024 -2.72 -10.19 30.42
C TYR A 1024 -2.63 -9.43 31.77
N GLY A 1025 -3.42 -8.36 31.94
CA GLY A 1025 -3.42 -7.54 33.17
C GLY A 1025 -4.12 -8.17 34.38
N ASN A 1026 -4.79 -9.31 34.19
CA ASN A 1026 -5.61 -9.94 35.22
C ASN A 1026 -4.76 -10.67 36.29
N SER A 1027 -5.25 -10.74 37.52
CA SER A 1027 -4.58 -11.40 38.65
C SER A 1027 -4.50 -12.93 38.52
N CYS A 1028 -5.29 -13.54 37.62
CA CYS A 1028 -5.16 -14.96 37.25
C CYS A 1028 -3.72 -15.31 36.82
N TRP A 1029 -2.96 -14.32 36.34
CA TRP A 1029 -1.59 -14.47 35.84
C TRP A 1029 -0.49 -14.21 36.87
N ASP A 1030 -0.81 -13.71 38.06
CA ASP A 1030 0.20 -13.19 38.99
C ASP A 1030 1.23 -14.25 39.36
N SER A 1031 0.80 -15.48 39.62
CA SER A 1031 1.70 -16.61 39.91
C SER A 1031 2.54 -17.00 38.69
N ILE A 1032 1.91 -17.15 37.52
CA ILE A 1032 2.57 -17.57 36.26
C ILE A 1032 3.66 -16.56 35.84
N LYS A 1033 3.41 -15.26 35.96
CA LYS A 1033 4.37 -14.18 35.67
C LYS A 1033 5.64 -14.25 36.52
N THR A 1034 5.59 -14.90 37.68
CA THR A 1034 6.78 -15.04 38.54
C THR A 1034 7.85 -15.93 37.89
N TRP A 1035 7.47 -16.88 37.04
CA TRP A 1035 8.38 -17.89 36.48
C TRP A 1035 8.30 -18.10 34.95
N MET A 1036 7.33 -17.47 34.27
CA MET A 1036 7.20 -17.48 32.81
C MET A 1036 7.20 -16.07 32.21
N TYR A 1037 7.60 -15.95 30.94
CA TYR A 1037 7.35 -14.79 30.09
C TYR A 1037 6.15 -15.05 29.19
N ASN A 1038 5.27 -14.05 29.04
CA ASN A 1038 4.33 -14.02 27.92
C ASN A 1038 5.13 -13.61 26.68
N THR A 1039 5.05 -14.39 25.60
CA THR A 1039 5.88 -14.15 24.40
C THR A 1039 5.64 -12.79 23.78
N ARG A 1040 4.43 -12.23 23.91
CA ARG A 1040 4.10 -10.87 23.45
C ARG A 1040 4.92 -9.79 24.16
N TYR A 1041 5.38 -10.04 25.38
CA TYR A 1041 6.07 -9.08 26.25
C TYR A 1041 7.43 -9.58 26.75
N ALA A 1042 7.98 -10.62 26.12
CA ALA A 1042 9.24 -11.20 26.55
C ALA A 1042 10.41 -10.22 26.32
N PRO A 1043 11.44 -10.21 27.18
CA PRO A 1043 12.60 -9.35 27.00
C PRO A 1043 13.27 -9.58 25.63
N GLY A 1044 13.45 -8.50 24.85
CA GLY A 1044 14.14 -8.57 23.56
C GLY A 1044 13.33 -9.18 22.41
N VAL A 1045 12.04 -9.46 22.59
CA VAL A 1045 11.19 -10.03 21.54
C VAL A 1045 11.06 -9.09 20.34
N SER A 1046 11.21 -9.63 19.13
CA SER A 1046 10.88 -8.92 17.89
C SER A 1046 9.39 -9.05 17.60
N VAL A 1047 8.70 -7.93 17.39
CA VAL A 1047 7.27 -7.92 17.03
C VAL A 1047 7.08 -7.40 15.62
N TYR A 1048 6.08 -7.92 14.91
CA TYR A 1048 5.78 -7.53 13.53
C TYR A 1048 5.63 -6.01 13.37
N SER A 1049 4.88 -5.38 14.28
CA SER A 1049 4.81 -3.94 14.49
C SER A 1049 4.32 -3.65 15.91
N ALA A 1050 4.53 -2.42 16.40
CA ALA A 1050 4.00 -1.99 17.70
C ALA A 1050 2.45 -2.04 17.74
N GLU A 1051 1.81 -1.81 16.59
CA GLU A 1051 0.37 -1.96 16.43
C GLU A 1051 -0.05 -3.43 16.48
N ASN A 1052 0.64 -4.32 15.76
CA ASN A 1052 0.36 -5.76 15.76
C ASN A 1052 0.49 -6.39 17.15
N GLN A 1053 1.52 -6.00 17.90
CA GLN A 1053 1.71 -6.40 19.30
C GLN A 1053 0.51 -5.97 20.17
N ASN A 1054 -0.21 -4.93 19.78
CA ASN A 1054 -1.36 -4.40 20.49
C ASN A 1054 -2.71 -4.86 19.95
N LEU A 1055 -2.76 -5.67 18.90
CA LEU A 1055 -4.01 -6.24 18.39
C LEU A 1055 -4.65 -7.20 19.40
N TYR A 1056 -5.98 -7.17 19.43
CA TYR A 1056 -6.82 -8.16 20.09
C TYR A 1056 -6.63 -9.53 19.43
N THR A 1057 -6.88 -10.60 20.18
CA THR A 1057 -6.85 -11.97 19.65
C THR A 1057 -8.26 -12.49 19.44
N TYR A 1058 -9.25 -11.96 20.17
CA TYR A 1058 -10.67 -12.23 19.95
C TYR A 1058 -11.30 -11.15 19.08
N ASN A 1059 -11.79 -11.54 17.90
CA ASN A 1059 -12.38 -10.67 16.88
C ASN A 1059 -13.91 -10.82 16.74
N ALA A 1060 -14.52 -11.84 17.36
CA ALA A 1060 -15.96 -12.08 17.36
C ALA A 1060 -16.61 -12.12 15.96
N PHE A 1061 -15.87 -12.58 14.93
CA PHE A 1061 -16.29 -12.52 13.52
C PHE A 1061 -16.66 -11.11 13.04
N GLY A 1062 -16.01 -10.07 13.60
CA GLY A 1062 -16.25 -8.68 13.21
C GLY A 1062 -17.41 -8.00 13.94
N ASP A 1063 -18.10 -8.68 14.86
CA ASP A 1063 -19.17 -8.09 15.66
C ASP A 1063 -18.65 -6.90 16.49
N SER A 1064 -19.18 -5.71 16.20
CA SER A 1064 -18.79 -4.45 16.85
C SER A 1064 -19.39 -4.31 18.26
N SER A 1065 -20.35 -5.16 18.64
CA SER A 1065 -20.97 -5.16 19.98
C SER A 1065 -20.22 -6.03 20.99
N SER A 1066 -19.24 -6.82 20.53
CA SER A 1066 -18.43 -7.70 21.36
C SER A 1066 -17.13 -7.01 21.82
N ASP A 1067 -16.81 -7.12 23.11
CA ASP A 1067 -15.56 -6.61 23.67
C ASP A 1067 -14.36 -7.40 23.14
N ARG A 1068 -13.65 -6.83 22.16
CA ARG A 1068 -12.47 -7.44 21.54
C ARG A 1068 -11.28 -7.40 22.51
N ASN A 1069 -10.79 -8.57 22.91
CA ASN A 1069 -9.80 -8.72 23.97
C ASN A 1069 -8.59 -9.57 23.55
N LYS A 1070 -7.50 -9.47 24.31
CA LYS A 1070 -6.27 -10.29 24.19
C LYS A 1070 -6.35 -11.45 25.16
N ILE A 1071 -7.09 -12.50 24.80
CA ILE A 1071 -7.38 -13.65 25.67
C ILE A 1071 -6.61 -14.91 25.28
N ASP A 1072 -6.03 -14.94 24.10
CA ASP A 1072 -5.12 -16.00 23.65
C ASP A 1072 -3.68 -15.61 24.00
N HIS A 1073 -2.94 -16.54 24.61
CA HIS A 1073 -1.57 -16.29 25.07
C HIS A 1073 -0.64 -17.46 24.77
N ILE A 1074 0.64 -17.15 24.59
CA ILE A 1074 1.74 -18.13 24.62
C ILE A 1074 2.67 -17.69 25.76
N TRP A 1075 2.87 -18.58 26.71
CA TRP A 1075 3.76 -18.42 27.86
C TRP A 1075 4.91 -19.41 27.76
N VAL A 1076 6.11 -18.95 28.08
CA VAL A 1076 7.31 -19.78 28.08
C VAL A 1076 8.08 -19.61 29.39
N SER A 1077 8.71 -20.67 29.90
CA SER A 1077 9.62 -20.54 31.05
C SER A 1077 10.67 -19.45 30.81
N LYS A 1078 11.06 -18.70 31.84
CA LYS A 1078 12.03 -17.59 31.71
C LYS A 1078 13.41 -18.00 31.17
N SER A 1079 13.72 -19.30 31.15
CA SER A 1079 14.91 -19.87 30.53
C SER A 1079 14.83 -20.02 29.01
N ILE A 1080 13.67 -19.77 28.40
CA ILE A 1080 13.45 -19.86 26.95
C ILE A 1080 13.60 -18.46 26.36
N THR A 1081 14.40 -18.31 25.30
CA THR A 1081 14.51 -17.05 24.57
C THR A 1081 13.38 -16.95 23.55
N VAL A 1082 12.67 -15.81 23.53
CA VAL A 1082 11.62 -15.54 22.55
C VAL A 1082 12.20 -14.67 21.44
N ALA A 1083 12.29 -15.21 20.23
CA ALA A 1083 12.83 -14.50 19.08
C ALA A 1083 11.79 -13.54 18.47
N SER A 1084 10.55 -14.00 18.28
CA SER A 1084 9.50 -13.16 17.71
C SER A 1084 8.09 -13.50 18.15
N TYR A 1085 7.17 -12.55 17.98
CA TYR A 1085 5.74 -12.69 18.22
C TYR A 1085 4.91 -12.01 17.11
N LEU A 1086 3.81 -12.65 16.70
CA LEU A 1086 2.86 -12.15 15.69
C LEU A 1086 1.42 -12.53 16.05
N THR A 1087 0.49 -11.56 15.94
CA THR A 1087 -0.95 -11.84 15.83
C THR A 1087 -1.33 -11.82 14.35
N LEU A 1088 -1.76 -12.96 13.78
CA LEU A 1088 -2.02 -13.06 12.34
C LEU A 1088 -3.46 -12.64 12.00
N THR A 1089 -3.65 -11.47 11.40
CA THR A 1089 -4.96 -10.97 10.96
C THR A 1089 -5.15 -11.10 9.45
N GLN A 1090 -6.39 -11.04 8.99
CA GLN A 1090 -6.76 -11.01 7.58
C GLN A 1090 -6.18 -9.79 6.83
N GLU A 1091 -5.93 -8.69 7.53
CA GLU A 1091 -5.25 -7.50 6.98
C GLU A 1091 -3.76 -7.78 6.68
N ILE A 1092 -3.13 -8.64 7.49
CA ILE A 1092 -1.75 -9.09 7.22
C ILE A 1092 -1.76 -10.07 6.07
N LYS A 1093 -2.65 -11.06 6.12
CA LYS A 1093 -2.86 -12.00 5.01
C LYS A 1093 -4.23 -12.66 5.13
N LYS A 1094 -5.04 -12.53 4.08
CA LYS A 1094 -6.29 -13.25 3.93
C LYS A 1094 -6.04 -14.68 3.44
N TYR A 1095 -6.75 -15.65 4.01
CA TYR A 1095 -6.73 -17.06 3.61
C TYR A 1095 -8.15 -17.54 3.38
N GLY A 1096 -8.38 -18.23 2.25
CA GLY A 1096 -9.71 -18.56 1.78
C GLY A 1096 -10.61 -17.33 1.54
N ASP A 1097 -11.88 -17.61 1.22
CA ASP A 1097 -12.83 -16.57 0.81
C ASP A 1097 -13.46 -15.82 1.99
N GLN A 1098 -13.47 -16.44 3.17
CA GLN A 1098 -14.07 -15.88 4.39
C GLN A 1098 -13.23 -14.70 4.93
N GLU A 1099 -13.91 -13.68 5.43
CA GLU A 1099 -13.24 -12.52 6.05
C GLU A 1099 -12.48 -12.92 7.32
N TYR A 1100 -13.07 -13.82 8.12
CA TYR A 1100 -12.50 -14.32 9.36
C TYR A 1100 -12.38 -15.84 9.34
N LEU A 1101 -11.17 -16.34 9.59
CA LEU A 1101 -10.91 -17.78 9.72
C LEU A 1101 -11.48 -18.36 11.01
N SER A 1102 -11.67 -17.55 12.04
CA SER A 1102 -12.29 -17.88 13.33
C SER A 1102 -12.71 -16.59 14.04
N ASP A 1103 -13.51 -16.68 15.10
CA ASP A 1103 -13.75 -15.56 16.03
C ASP A 1103 -12.50 -15.17 16.82
N HIS A 1104 -11.41 -15.93 16.66
CA HIS A 1104 -10.09 -15.61 17.14
C HIS A 1104 -9.09 -15.42 15.99
N TYR A 1105 -8.02 -14.69 16.25
CA TYR A 1105 -6.83 -14.64 15.41
C TYR A 1105 -5.78 -15.61 15.95
N PRO A 1106 -5.06 -16.35 15.07
CA PRO A 1106 -3.91 -17.13 15.48
C PRO A 1106 -2.80 -16.23 16.02
N ILE A 1107 -2.16 -16.69 17.08
CA ILE A 1107 -0.93 -16.08 17.59
C ILE A 1107 0.25 -17.01 17.37
N ILE A 1108 1.36 -16.45 16.91
CA ILE A 1108 2.56 -17.17 16.51
C ILE A 1108 3.74 -16.64 17.33
N ALA A 1109 4.57 -17.54 17.85
CA ALA A 1109 5.81 -17.18 18.53
C ALA A 1109 6.95 -18.10 18.10
N VAL A 1110 8.14 -17.52 17.90
CA VAL A 1110 9.35 -18.28 17.60
C VAL A 1110 10.24 -18.26 18.83
N ILE A 1111 10.64 -19.45 19.32
CA ILE A 1111 11.51 -19.59 20.48
C ILE A 1111 12.86 -20.19 20.09
N ALA A 1112 13.93 -19.82 20.79
CA ALA A 1112 15.30 -20.28 20.58
C ALA A 1112 15.89 -20.86 21.87
#